data_AF-A0A8H7T0P0-F1
#
_entry.id   AF-A0A8H7T0P0-F1
#
_cell.length_a   1.000
_cell.length_b   1.000
_cell.length_c   1.000
_cell.angle_alpha   90.00
_cell.angle_beta   90.00
_cell.angle_gamma   90.00
#
_symmetry.space_group_name_H-M   'P 1'
#
loop_
_entity.id
_entity.type
_entity.pdbx_description
1 polymer ?
#
loop_
_entity_poly.entity_id
_entity_poly.type
_entity_poly.pdbx_seq_one_letter_code
_entity_poly.pdbx_strand_id
1 'polypeptide(L)'
;MSTENNTFTAWAGIKKGNPFEKVVLNLKQWDEDSLEMNITRCGICGSDIHTLEEEWGTRRVPMLGYRVCVGAQSTSCHQCEFCLNSQENMCQEPLEGIADKWRGDYRFVYRVPDSMSSVVAASFFCAGVTAYVPLKCSNIIPNKSVVGVMGIGGLNHYGIQFAKAFGAKVIGILYSEVKRDITFRIGCDEYLNCSDKDAISKHQNQLTHILCIGTSSDFERAIQFYTSLGFKNLSEKEQADETVVWLKLCSDSNVVIKLVFSTSVFAQRKPAEDVDWSLEEAAIAFSINDAEAVKSKLDELLTPFQDHSKDGLTRIYVMDPLNNMILLTNKTTCRQKIAVLTSGGDAPGMNAVVRAVVRYGITKGCDIFAVYEGYQGLVDGGSLLRKMDWKSVRGWLAVGGTSIGTARCMPFKTREGRLKAAENLVVNGIDALIVCGGDGSLTGADLFRNEWAGLIEELESTNRITREQAEKYNVLTIVGLVGSIDNDMSSTDITIGAVTSLHRICEAVDAVSTTALSHSRAFVIEVMGRHCGWLALMAGIATGADFVFIPEKPPQQDDWESFMCSVVERHRHLGKRKTVVIVAEGAIDKDLNPIKAEYLKDILTNRLGLDTRVTILGHTQRGGSPAFFDRLLATTQGIEAVDAVLEATKDTPTPMIGMTDNRITRFPLMKAVKLTHEVAEAISVKNFGRAMELRDPQFAEEFEAYNATTIMDDNSLCLPAHERLRIAIVHTGAPAGGMNAATRTAVRYCLNRGHTPIAVDNGFVGLARGSMNEMTWMFVDGWTALGGSELGTNRAVPGEDIDMGMVTYQLQKNCIQAIMVVGGFEAFVALRKLEEARDEYPSLRIPIALIPATISNNVPGTDYSLGSDTSLNAIVTSCDAIVQSAQSSRRRVFVVEVMGGRSGYLAVEAGLAVGANTVYIPEEAINLARLQSDVNHLKAMYIDDNPDKSEGRIILRTEDVSKTYTTEVISDILKEEGNEMFDSRTAVLGHTQQGITPSPLDRIRATRLAKHCIEFFEQHTSEALNSANDRSVATPIELTNCSASVAVAGINGSVVVFPPISDLLKITDMKNRKPRTAWWAEHRPIIDLLAGRGYFKA
;
A
#
# COMPACT_ATOMS: atom_id res chain seq x y z
N MET A 1 -49.37 65.44 -39.05
CA MET A 1 -47.92 65.22 -39.20
C MET A 1 -47.22 66.56 -39.18
N SER A 2 -46.61 66.91 -38.04
CA SER A 2 -45.56 67.93 -37.95
C SER A 2 -44.23 67.17 -37.93
N THR A 3 -43.39 67.41 -38.93
CA THR A 3 -42.07 66.80 -39.16
C THR A 3 -40.97 67.41 -38.27
N GLU A 4 -41.29 67.68 -37.01
CA GLU A 4 -40.33 68.24 -36.05
C GLU A 4 -40.06 67.21 -34.95
N ASN A 5 -38.84 66.65 -34.99
CA ASN A 5 -38.24 65.63 -34.11
C ASN A 5 -38.71 64.18 -34.29
N ASN A 6 -38.45 63.63 -35.48
CA ASN A 6 -38.55 62.18 -35.75
C ASN A 6 -37.20 61.46 -35.50
N THR A 7 -36.40 62.00 -34.58
CA THR A 7 -35.12 61.43 -34.13
C THR A 7 -35.21 61.06 -32.65
N PHE A 8 -34.48 60.04 -32.24
CA PHE A 8 -34.35 59.62 -30.86
C PHE A 8 -32.87 59.42 -30.52
N THR A 9 -32.55 59.49 -29.23
CA THR A 9 -31.17 59.33 -28.80
C THR A 9 -30.94 57.89 -28.34
N ALA A 10 -29.96 57.24 -28.95
CA ALA A 10 -29.51 55.92 -28.56
C ALA A 10 -28.06 55.93 -28.06
N TRP A 11 -27.71 54.92 -27.28
CA TRP A 11 -26.32 54.58 -27.01
C TRP A 11 -26.00 53.31 -27.78
N ALA A 12 -25.06 53.39 -28.73
CA ALA A 12 -24.71 52.25 -29.59
C ALA A 12 -23.19 52.12 -29.72
N GLY A 13 -22.69 50.89 -29.70
CA GLY A 13 -21.34 50.57 -30.13
C GLY A 13 -21.36 50.28 -31.63
N ILE A 14 -20.82 51.16 -32.46
CA ILE A 14 -20.96 51.08 -33.92
C ILE A 14 -20.16 49.90 -34.51
N LYS A 15 -19.16 49.37 -33.77
CA LYS A 15 -18.41 48.14 -34.12
C LYS A 15 -17.97 47.38 -32.86
N LYS A 16 -17.75 46.08 -32.99
CA LYS A 16 -17.24 45.19 -31.94
C LYS A 16 -15.92 45.74 -31.37
N GLY A 17 -15.88 45.98 -30.06
CA GLY A 17 -14.71 46.51 -29.35
C GLY A 17 -14.65 48.04 -29.18
N ASN A 18 -15.59 48.80 -29.76
CA ASN A 18 -15.68 50.25 -29.54
C ASN A 18 -16.51 50.61 -28.30
N PRO A 19 -16.21 51.75 -27.61
CA PRO A 19 -17.04 52.26 -26.52
C PRO A 19 -18.44 52.66 -27.03
N PHE A 20 -19.42 52.61 -26.13
CA PHE A 20 -20.77 53.11 -26.43
C PHE A 20 -20.76 54.62 -26.61
N GLU A 21 -21.18 55.08 -27.78
CA GLU A 21 -21.31 56.50 -28.08
C GLU A 21 -22.78 56.89 -28.22
N LYS A 22 -23.08 58.14 -27.89
CA LYS A 22 -24.43 58.71 -28.00
C LYS A 22 -24.69 59.02 -29.49
N VAL A 23 -25.58 58.28 -30.11
CA VAL A 23 -25.97 58.44 -31.51
C VAL A 23 -27.41 58.96 -31.61
N VAL A 24 -27.68 59.78 -32.61
CA VAL A 24 -29.03 60.26 -32.91
C VAL A 24 -29.53 59.48 -34.12
N LEU A 25 -30.58 58.68 -33.92
CA LEU A 25 -31.17 57.80 -34.93
C LEU A 25 -32.56 58.28 -35.32
N ASN A 26 -33.01 57.99 -36.53
CA ASN A 26 -34.37 58.32 -36.97
C ASN A 26 -35.35 57.22 -36.53
N LEU A 27 -36.53 57.62 -36.03
CA LEU A 27 -37.63 56.68 -35.77
C LEU A 27 -38.20 56.16 -37.09
N LYS A 28 -38.69 54.91 -37.09
CA LYS A 28 -39.45 54.33 -38.21
C LYS A 28 -40.54 55.31 -38.67
N GLN A 29 -40.78 55.43 -39.98
CA GLN A 29 -41.93 56.19 -40.45
C GLN A 29 -43.25 55.51 -40.03
N TRP A 30 -44.30 56.31 -39.84
CA TRP A 30 -45.60 55.78 -39.47
C TRP A 30 -46.21 54.94 -40.61
N ASP A 31 -46.62 53.71 -40.31
CA ASP A 31 -47.52 52.88 -41.11
C ASP A 31 -48.72 52.39 -40.26
N GLU A 32 -49.64 51.63 -40.86
CA GLU A 32 -50.88 51.17 -40.20
C GLU A 32 -50.63 50.25 -39.00
N ASP A 33 -49.48 49.58 -38.94
CA ASP A 33 -49.10 48.63 -37.89
C ASP A 33 -48.11 49.23 -36.87
N SER A 34 -47.78 50.52 -36.99
CA SER A 34 -46.78 51.17 -36.15
C SER A 34 -47.33 51.58 -34.78
N LEU A 35 -46.62 51.18 -33.71
CA LEU A 35 -46.78 51.68 -32.35
C LEU A 35 -45.54 52.46 -31.93
N GLU A 36 -45.77 53.58 -31.24
CA GLU A 36 -44.72 54.35 -30.58
C GLU A 36 -44.82 54.17 -29.06
N MET A 37 -43.69 53.91 -28.41
CA MET A 37 -43.59 53.84 -26.95
C MET A 37 -42.38 54.62 -26.43
N ASN A 38 -42.54 55.20 -25.24
CA ASN A 38 -41.43 55.78 -24.49
C ASN A 38 -40.77 54.66 -23.69
N ILE A 39 -39.45 54.53 -23.80
CA ILE A 39 -38.71 53.49 -23.10
C ILE A 39 -38.35 53.99 -21.70
N THR A 40 -38.86 53.30 -20.69
CA THR A 40 -38.61 53.65 -19.28
C THR A 40 -37.43 52.89 -18.68
N ARG A 41 -37.10 51.70 -19.20
CA ARG A 41 -35.99 50.81 -18.78
C ARG A 41 -35.54 49.94 -19.95
N CYS A 42 -34.22 49.70 -20.06
CA CYS A 42 -33.62 48.71 -20.97
C CYS A 42 -32.80 47.68 -20.18
N GLY A 43 -32.84 46.42 -20.61
CA GLY A 43 -31.89 45.39 -20.18
C GLY A 43 -30.68 45.37 -21.11
N ILE A 44 -29.50 45.01 -20.59
CA ILE A 44 -28.28 44.78 -21.39
C ILE A 44 -27.81 43.35 -21.11
N CYS A 45 -27.88 42.46 -22.09
CA CYS A 45 -27.27 41.13 -22.03
C CYS A 45 -26.64 40.78 -23.40
N GLY A 46 -25.69 39.85 -23.40
CA GLY A 46 -24.89 39.47 -24.58
C GLY A 46 -25.40 38.24 -25.32
N SER A 47 -26.69 37.93 -25.24
CA SER A 47 -27.30 36.75 -25.87
C SER A 47 -28.78 37.03 -26.11
N ASP A 48 -29.16 37.36 -27.34
CA ASP A 48 -30.56 37.65 -27.66
C ASP A 48 -30.93 37.04 -29.02
N ILE A 49 -32.05 36.31 -29.08
CA ILE A 49 -33.05 36.24 -30.16
C ILE A 49 -34.19 35.26 -29.75
N HIS A 50 -35.46 35.62 -30.01
CA HIS A 50 -36.68 34.85 -29.67
C HIS A 50 -37.32 34.17 -30.90
N THR A 51 -38.12 33.12 -30.67
CA THR A 51 -39.09 32.55 -31.64
C THR A 51 -40.41 32.24 -30.91
N LEU A 52 -41.57 32.45 -31.54
CA LEU A 52 -42.91 32.24 -30.94
C LEU A 52 -43.75 31.22 -31.71
N GLU A 53 -44.33 30.28 -30.97
CA GLU A 53 -45.64 29.71 -31.28
C GLU A 53 -46.62 30.01 -30.11
N GLU A 54 -47.88 30.27 -30.47
CA GLU A 54 -48.91 30.98 -29.71
C GLU A 54 -49.39 30.29 -28.42
N GLU A 55 -48.78 30.60 -27.27
CA GLU A 55 -49.30 30.12 -25.96
C GLU A 55 -49.51 31.21 -24.90
N TRP A 56 -49.18 32.47 -25.17
CA TRP A 56 -49.36 33.58 -24.20
C TRP A 56 -50.73 34.28 -24.27
N GLY A 57 -51.76 33.56 -24.70
CA GLY A 57 -53.15 34.04 -24.69
C GLY A 57 -53.50 35.04 -25.80
N THR A 58 -54.80 35.18 -26.05
CA THR A 58 -55.39 35.91 -27.19
C THR A 58 -54.86 37.34 -27.36
N ARG A 59 -54.23 37.61 -28.52
CA ARG A 59 -53.90 38.95 -29.04
C ARG A 59 -55.16 39.80 -29.15
N ARG A 60 -55.26 40.87 -28.36
CA ARG A 60 -56.23 41.97 -28.58
C ARG A 60 -55.46 43.28 -28.76
N VAL A 61 -55.62 43.85 -29.96
CA VAL A 61 -55.46 45.23 -30.45
C VAL A 61 -55.04 46.28 -29.40
N PRO A 62 -54.07 47.18 -29.69
CA PRO A 62 -53.48 48.06 -28.68
C PRO A 62 -54.49 49.04 -28.08
N MET A 63 -54.67 48.97 -26.75
CA MET A 63 -55.26 50.04 -25.97
C MET A 63 -54.15 51.00 -25.54
N LEU A 64 -54.27 52.29 -25.90
CA LEU A 64 -53.41 53.36 -25.38
C LEU A 64 -53.43 53.38 -23.84
N GLY A 65 -52.25 53.41 -23.20
CA GLY A 65 -52.11 53.62 -21.75
C GLY A 65 -51.58 52.45 -20.91
N TYR A 66 -51.25 51.30 -21.50
CA TYR A 66 -50.69 50.14 -20.78
C TYR A 66 -49.16 50.06 -20.82
N ARG A 67 -48.56 49.39 -19.82
CA ARG A 67 -47.12 49.06 -19.82
C ARG A 67 -46.85 47.87 -20.72
N VAL A 68 -45.86 48.01 -21.60
CA VAL A 68 -45.51 47.01 -22.61
C VAL A 68 -43.98 46.82 -22.67
N CYS A 69 -43.53 45.71 -23.24
CA CYS A 69 -42.13 45.36 -23.45
C CYS A 69 -41.93 44.83 -24.87
N VAL A 70 -40.73 45.01 -25.40
CA VAL A 70 -40.30 44.52 -26.72
C VAL A 70 -38.95 43.81 -26.53
N GLY A 71 -38.74 42.70 -27.23
CA GLY A 71 -37.45 42.00 -27.23
C GLY A 71 -36.37 42.77 -28.00
N ALA A 72 -35.12 42.27 -28.01
CA ALA A 72 -34.03 42.89 -28.77
C ALA A 72 -34.36 43.03 -30.26
N GLN A 73 -35.03 42.01 -30.82
CA GLN A 73 -35.61 42.11 -32.15
C GLN A 73 -36.90 42.92 -32.14
N SER A 74 -36.82 44.09 -32.78
CA SER A 74 -37.88 45.10 -32.73
C SER A 74 -38.49 45.43 -34.11
N THR A 75 -38.00 44.78 -35.17
CA THR A 75 -38.56 44.85 -36.52
C THR A 75 -38.11 43.64 -37.35
N SER A 76 -38.74 43.44 -38.50
CA SER A 76 -38.32 42.51 -39.54
C SER A 76 -38.79 43.03 -40.91
N CYS A 77 -38.22 42.56 -42.02
CA CYS A 77 -38.52 43.09 -43.35
C CYS A 77 -39.90 42.66 -43.88
N HIS A 78 -40.55 41.66 -43.27
CA HIS A 78 -41.86 41.11 -43.65
C HIS A 78 -41.99 40.60 -45.10
N GLN A 79 -40.90 40.56 -45.86
CA GLN A 79 -40.89 40.19 -47.28
C GLN A 79 -39.85 39.11 -47.62
N CYS A 80 -38.85 38.86 -46.76
CA CYS A 80 -37.93 37.76 -46.96
C CYS A 80 -38.59 36.42 -46.63
N GLU A 81 -38.03 35.34 -47.17
CA GLU A 81 -38.53 33.97 -47.01
C GLU A 81 -38.72 33.60 -45.53
N PHE A 82 -37.81 34.06 -44.66
CA PHE A 82 -37.91 33.83 -43.23
C PHE A 82 -39.09 34.58 -42.58
N CYS A 83 -39.30 35.85 -42.94
CA CYS A 83 -40.44 36.61 -42.42
C CYS A 83 -41.80 36.08 -42.92
N LEU A 84 -41.88 35.55 -44.14
CA LEU A 84 -43.11 34.96 -44.68
C LEU A 84 -43.47 33.62 -44.00
N ASN A 85 -42.46 32.91 -43.51
CA ASN A 85 -42.62 31.66 -42.76
C ASN A 85 -42.73 31.86 -41.23
N SER A 86 -43.00 33.08 -40.77
CA SER A 86 -43.07 33.43 -39.33
C SER A 86 -41.78 33.12 -38.56
N GLN A 87 -40.64 33.26 -39.24
CA GLN A 87 -39.28 33.17 -38.70
C GLN A 87 -38.61 34.54 -38.77
N GLU A 88 -39.30 35.57 -38.31
CA GLU A 88 -38.85 36.96 -38.41
C GLU A 88 -37.45 37.15 -37.78
N ASN A 89 -37.08 36.30 -36.82
CA ASN A 89 -35.76 36.23 -36.18
C ASN A 89 -34.57 35.90 -37.08
N MET A 90 -34.81 35.46 -38.31
CA MET A 90 -33.77 35.18 -39.30
C MET A 90 -33.73 36.26 -40.40
N CYS A 91 -34.40 37.39 -40.19
CA CYS A 91 -34.43 38.52 -41.12
C CYS A 91 -33.05 39.19 -41.22
N GLN A 92 -32.60 39.49 -42.45
CA GLN A 92 -31.27 40.06 -42.72
C GLN A 92 -31.12 41.57 -42.41
N GLU A 93 -32.22 42.27 -42.11
CA GLU A 93 -32.20 43.70 -41.73
C GLU A 93 -32.84 43.96 -40.35
N PRO A 94 -32.31 43.42 -39.23
CA PRO A 94 -32.79 43.78 -37.90
C PRO A 94 -32.13 45.09 -37.42
N LEU A 95 -32.88 45.87 -36.63
CA LEU A 95 -32.37 47.04 -35.90
C LEU A 95 -32.36 46.72 -34.41
N GLU A 96 -31.17 46.71 -33.80
CA GLU A 96 -30.94 46.49 -32.37
C GLU A 96 -30.29 47.72 -31.73
N GLY A 97 -30.72 48.09 -30.52
CA GLY A 97 -30.12 49.21 -29.79
C GLY A 97 -30.88 49.64 -28.54
N ILE A 98 -30.20 50.42 -27.68
CA ILE A 98 -30.79 51.04 -26.48
C ILE A 98 -31.29 52.42 -26.85
N ALA A 99 -32.58 52.68 -26.66
CA ALA A 99 -33.24 53.91 -27.08
C ALA A 99 -34.03 54.56 -25.95
N ASP A 100 -34.18 55.88 -25.96
CA ASP A 100 -35.12 56.61 -25.10
C ASP A 100 -36.57 56.54 -25.63
N LYS A 101 -36.72 56.21 -26.91
CA LYS A 101 -38.00 56.13 -27.61
C LYS A 101 -37.97 55.05 -28.68
N TRP A 102 -39.06 54.31 -28.87
CA TRP A 102 -39.17 53.28 -29.89
C TRP A 102 -40.43 53.44 -30.71
N ARG A 103 -40.33 53.24 -32.03
CA ARG A 103 -41.47 53.11 -32.94
C ARG A 103 -41.26 51.89 -33.84
N GLY A 104 -42.15 50.92 -33.77
CA GLY A 104 -42.06 49.67 -34.53
C GLY A 104 -43.40 48.94 -34.61
N ASP A 105 -43.37 47.73 -35.13
CA ASP A 105 -44.60 46.98 -35.42
C ASP A 105 -45.23 46.41 -34.14
N TYR A 106 -46.55 46.57 -33.99
CA TYR A 106 -47.25 46.14 -32.77
C TYR A 106 -47.12 44.65 -32.45
N ARG A 107 -46.80 43.80 -33.44
CA ARG A 107 -46.65 42.34 -33.26
C ARG A 107 -45.48 41.94 -32.38
N PHE A 108 -44.48 42.81 -32.24
CA PHE A 108 -43.32 42.57 -31.36
C PHE A 108 -43.51 43.11 -29.94
N VAL A 109 -44.68 43.69 -29.64
CA VAL A 109 -44.98 44.34 -28.37
C VAL A 109 -45.82 43.43 -27.47
N TYR A 110 -45.30 43.13 -26.28
CA TYR A 110 -45.94 42.30 -25.28
C TYR A 110 -46.44 43.14 -24.11
N ARG A 111 -47.67 42.87 -23.66
CA ARG A 111 -48.19 43.51 -22.45
C ARG A 111 -47.42 43.02 -21.23
N VAL A 112 -46.91 43.95 -20.43
CA VAL A 112 -46.31 43.64 -19.13
C VAL A 112 -47.43 43.58 -18.09
N PRO A 113 -47.58 42.47 -17.35
CA PRO A 113 -48.56 42.38 -16.28
C PRO A 113 -48.35 43.47 -15.23
N ASP A 114 -49.43 43.99 -14.64
CA ASP A 114 -49.32 45.09 -13.67
C ASP A 114 -48.53 44.71 -12.40
N SER A 115 -48.48 43.42 -12.09
CA SER A 115 -47.69 42.85 -10.99
C SER A 115 -46.18 42.81 -11.25
N MET A 116 -45.72 43.00 -12.49
CA MET A 116 -44.29 42.96 -12.84
C MET A 116 -43.73 44.38 -12.96
N SER A 117 -42.63 44.67 -12.26
CA SER A 117 -41.95 45.96 -12.40
C SER A 117 -41.25 46.06 -13.76
N SER A 118 -41.11 47.28 -14.31
CA SER A 118 -40.46 47.46 -15.61
C SER A 118 -38.98 47.02 -15.62
N VAL A 119 -38.33 47.01 -14.45
CA VAL A 119 -36.94 46.52 -14.30
C VAL A 119 -36.86 45.00 -14.43
N VAL A 120 -37.81 44.28 -13.80
CA VAL A 120 -37.89 42.82 -13.90
C VAL A 120 -38.34 42.41 -15.31
N ALA A 121 -39.32 43.11 -15.89
CA ALA A 121 -39.75 42.84 -17.26
C ALA A 121 -38.61 42.98 -18.28
N ALA A 122 -37.79 44.03 -18.16
CA ALA A 122 -36.66 44.26 -19.06
C ALA A 122 -35.57 43.18 -19.00
N SER A 123 -35.36 42.56 -17.83
CA SER A 123 -34.39 41.47 -17.66
C SER A 123 -34.98 40.09 -18.02
N PHE A 124 -36.27 39.88 -17.74
CA PHE A 124 -37.01 38.66 -18.02
C PHE A 124 -37.18 38.41 -19.53
N PHE A 125 -37.53 39.43 -20.31
CA PHE A 125 -37.68 39.32 -21.77
C PHE A 125 -36.36 39.18 -22.53
N CYS A 126 -35.23 39.27 -21.83
CA CYS A 126 -33.90 39.10 -22.39
C CYS A 126 -33.36 37.72 -21.98
N ALA A 127 -32.93 37.57 -20.72
CA ALA A 127 -32.33 36.32 -20.20
C ALA A 127 -33.34 35.20 -19.88
N GLY A 128 -34.59 35.54 -19.57
CA GLY A 128 -35.60 34.56 -19.15
C GLY A 128 -36.08 33.68 -20.29
N VAL A 129 -36.42 34.25 -21.45
CA VAL A 129 -36.94 33.44 -22.56
C VAL A 129 -35.89 32.43 -23.07
N THR A 130 -34.61 32.82 -23.09
CA THR A 130 -33.47 31.93 -23.42
C THR A 130 -33.46 30.67 -22.55
N ALA A 131 -33.82 30.77 -21.27
CA ALA A 131 -33.93 29.63 -20.37
C ALA A 131 -35.29 28.91 -20.44
N TYR A 132 -36.38 29.60 -20.80
CA TYR A 132 -37.74 29.05 -20.88
C TYR A 132 -37.93 28.10 -22.05
N VAL A 133 -37.49 28.48 -23.26
CA VAL A 133 -37.72 27.73 -24.49
C VAL A 133 -37.13 26.30 -24.44
N PRO A 134 -35.89 26.08 -23.95
CA PRO A 134 -35.32 24.73 -23.82
C PRO A 134 -36.14 23.79 -22.94
N LEU A 135 -36.75 24.31 -21.88
CA LEU A 135 -37.55 23.53 -20.93
C LEU A 135 -38.94 23.22 -21.46
N LYS A 136 -39.52 24.13 -22.26
CA LYS A 136 -40.76 23.87 -22.99
C LYS A 136 -40.59 22.75 -24.03
N CYS A 137 -39.48 22.76 -24.75
CA CYS A 137 -39.25 21.82 -25.86
C CYS A 137 -38.75 20.43 -25.40
N SER A 138 -38.27 20.28 -24.17
CA SER A 138 -37.72 19.03 -23.63
C SER A 138 -38.77 18.05 -23.08
N ASN A 139 -40.06 18.31 -23.34
CA ASN A 139 -41.18 17.46 -22.95
C ASN A 139 -41.14 17.12 -21.44
N ILE A 140 -40.88 18.13 -20.61
CA ILE A 140 -40.87 17.99 -19.14
C ILE A 140 -42.22 17.43 -18.70
N ILE A 141 -42.19 16.23 -18.13
CA ILE A 141 -43.38 15.58 -17.61
C ILE A 141 -43.50 15.98 -16.14
N PRO A 142 -44.56 16.73 -15.75
CA PRO A 142 -44.75 17.14 -14.38
C PRO A 142 -44.69 15.94 -13.43
N ASN A 143 -43.95 16.09 -12.34
CA ASN A 143 -43.73 15.07 -11.29
C ASN A 143 -42.98 13.79 -11.71
N LYS A 144 -42.44 13.71 -12.94
CA LYS A 144 -41.60 12.59 -13.39
C LYS A 144 -40.21 12.99 -13.86
N SER A 145 -40.06 14.19 -14.44
CA SER A 145 -38.76 14.69 -14.87
C SER A 145 -37.96 15.23 -13.68
N VAL A 146 -36.70 14.80 -13.59
CA VAL A 146 -35.67 15.37 -12.70
C VAL A 146 -34.64 16.10 -13.56
N VAL A 147 -34.52 17.41 -13.37
CA VAL A 147 -33.66 18.30 -14.16
C VAL A 147 -32.47 18.75 -13.32
N GLY A 148 -31.26 18.36 -13.74
CA GLY A 148 -30.00 18.86 -13.19
C GLY A 148 -29.55 20.14 -13.89
N VAL A 149 -29.44 21.24 -13.15
CA VAL A 149 -28.96 22.54 -13.67
C VAL A 149 -27.53 22.77 -13.20
N MET A 150 -26.57 22.71 -14.12
CA MET A 150 -25.14 22.78 -13.81
C MET A 150 -24.62 24.23 -13.92
N GLY A 151 -24.06 24.74 -12.81
CA GLY A 151 -23.59 26.12 -12.69
C GLY A 151 -24.74 27.12 -12.52
N ILE A 152 -24.76 27.90 -11.43
CA ILE A 152 -25.82 28.89 -11.18
C ILE A 152 -25.30 30.31 -11.42
N GLY A 153 -25.72 30.87 -12.57
CA GLY A 153 -25.41 32.22 -13.04
C GLY A 153 -26.64 32.96 -13.57
N GLY A 154 -26.42 34.00 -14.38
CA GLY A 154 -27.47 34.90 -14.88
C GLY A 154 -28.55 34.26 -15.76
N LEU A 155 -28.27 33.12 -16.42
CA LEU A 155 -29.26 32.40 -17.23
C LEU A 155 -29.84 31.19 -16.49
N ASN A 156 -28.97 30.42 -15.82
CA ASN A 156 -29.36 29.18 -15.15
C ASN A 156 -30.30 29.38 -13.95
N HIS A 157 -30.37 30.58 -13.35
CA HIS A 157 -31.36 30.86 -12.31
C HIS A 157 -32.79 30.92 -12.85
N TYR A 158 -32.99 31.44 -14.07
CA TYR A 158 -34.27 31.34 -14.77
C TYR A 158 -34.57 29.90 -15.17
N GLY A 159 -33.56 29.13 -15.56
CA GLY A 159 -33.70 27.69 -15.84
C GLY A 159 -34.27 26.92 -14.66
N ILE A 160 -33.83 27.22 -13.43
CA ILE A 160 -34.40 26.63 -12.21
C ILE A 160 -35.86 27.02 -12.02
N GLN A 161 -36.17 28.32 -12.12
CA GLN A 161 -37.53 28.84 -11.93
C GLN A 161 -38.52 28.24 -12.95
N PHE A 162 -38.12 28.15 -14.21
CA PHE A 162 -38.94 27.57 -15.25
C PHE A 162 -39.07 26.06 -15.09
N ALA A 163 -37.99 25.32 -14.86
CA ALA A 163 -38.06 23.87 -14.70
C ALA A 163 -39.01 23.50 -13.54
N LYS A 164 -38.98 24.30 -12.48
CA LYS A 164 -39.90 24.20 -11.36
C LYS A 164 -41.35 24.52 -11.76
N ALA A 165 -41.57 25.58 -12.53
CA ALA A 165 -42.89 25.96 -13.04
C ALA A 165 -43.48 24.92 -14.03
N PHE A 166 -42.63 24.21 -14.80
CA PHE A 166 -43.00 23.06 -15.63
C PHE A 166 -43.32 21.80 -14.81
N GLY A 167 -43.17 21.84 -13.48
CA GLY A 167 -43.48 20.73 -12.58
C GLY A 167 -42.38 19.67 -12.48
N ALA A 168 -41.15 19.95 -12.92
CA ALA A 168 -40.00 19.06 -12.70
C ALA A 168 -39.50 19.14 -11.25
N LYS A 169 -38.80 18.08 -10.81
CA LYS A 169 -37.90 18.15 -9.66
C LYS A 169 -36.58 18.76 -10.12
N VAL A 170 -36.15 19.86 -9.50
CA VAL A 170 -34.97 20.62 -9.95
C VAL A 170 -33.80 20.43 -8.99
N ILE A 171 -32.65 20.03 -9.53
CA ILE A 171 -31.42 19.83 -8.77
C ILE A 171 -30.36 20.81 -9.27
N GLY A 172 -29.89 21.69 -8.39
CA GLY A 172 -28.86 22.69 -8.70
C GLY A 172 -27.49 22.12 -8.38
N ILE A 173 -26.57 22.16 -9.35
CA ILE A 173 -25.27 21.47 -9.26
C ILE A 173 -24.13 22.49 -9.37
N LEU A 174 -23.36 22.69 -8.30
CA LEU A 174 -22.22 23.64 -8.24
C LEU A 174 -21.11 23.17 -7.31
N TYR A 175 -19.89 23.70 -7.48
CA TYR A 175 -18.77 23.48 -6.56
C TYR A 175 -18.77 24.29 -5.27
N SER A 176 -19.62 25.32 -5.15
CA SER A 176 -19.53 26.32 -4.06
C SER A 176 -20.79 26.35 -3.22
N GLU A 177 -20.70 26.30 -1.89
CA GLU A 177 -21.86 26.48 -1.00
C GLU A 177 -22.43 27.90 -1.01
N VAL A 178 -21.68 28.90 -1.49
CA VAL A 178 -22.03 30.32 -1.40
C VAL A 178 -23.38 30.64 -2.04
N LYS A 179 -23.77 29.88 -3.07
CA LYS A 179 -25.02 30.08 -3.81
C LYS A 179 -26.14 29.12 -3.39
N ARG A 180 -25.93 28.26 -2.39
CA ARG A 180 -26.93 27.27 -1.96
C ARG A 180 -28.25 27.92 -1.54
N ASP A 181 -28.19 28.87 -0.62
CA ASP A 181 -29.42 29.51 -0.09
C ASP A 181 -30.20 30.26 -1.16
N ILE A 182 -29.49 30.94 -2.08
CA ILE A 182 -30.17 31.67 -3.16
C ILE A 182 -30.82 30.69 -4.15
N THR A 183 -30.26 29.50 -4.33
CA THR A 183 -30.78 28.49 -5.28
C THR A 183 -32.05 27.83 -4.80
N PHE A 184 -32.15 27.49 -3.51
CA PHE A 184 -33.41 27.07 -2.92
C PHE A 184 -34.47 28.17 -3.01
N ARG A 185 -34.10 29.43 -2.73
CA ARG A 185 -35.02 30.58 -2.83
C ARG A 185 -35.63 30.78 -4.22
N ILE A 186 -34.91 30.42 -5.29
CA ILE A 186 -35.39 30.54 -6.67
C ILE A 186 -36.09 29.29 -7.19
N GLY A 187 -36.36 28.28 -6.35
CA GLY A 187 -37.21 27.14 -6.70
C GLY A 187 -36.46 25.83 -6.97
N CYS A 188 -35.19 25.74 -6.59
CA CYS A 188 -34.46 24.47 -6.59
C CYS A 188 -35.00 23.54 -5.49
N ASP A 189 -35.24 22.26 -5.81
CA ASP A 189 -35.71 21.26 -4.83
C ASP A 189 -34.56 20.68 -4.01
N GLU A 190 -33.42 20.46 -4.67
CA GLU A 190 -32.21 19.95 -4.04
C GLU A 190 -30.98 20.68 -4.55
N TYR A 191 -29.98 20.85 -3.68
CA TYR A 191 -28.71 21.46 -4.03
C TYR A 191 -27.61 20.43 -3.88
N LEU A 192 -26.90 20.17 -4.97
CA LEU A 192 -25.74 19.29 -5.00
C LEU A 192 -24.49 20.15 -5.09
N ASN A 193 -23.70 20.08 -4.02
CA ASN A 193 -22.34 20.53 -4.09
C ASN A 193 -21.49 19.45 -4.78
N CYS A 194 -20.82 19.79 -5.88
CA CYS A 194 -19.93 18.87 -6.60
C CYS A 194 -18.79 18.32 -5.72
N SER A 195 -18.48 18.98 -4.59
CA SER A 195 -17.51 18.51 -3.60
C SER A 195 -18.08 17.54 -2.55
N ASP A 196 -19.41 17.36 -2.47
CA ASP A 196 -20.07 16.45 -1.52
C ASP A 196 -20.43 15.10 -2.20
N LYS A 197 -19.57 14.10 -1.98
CA LYS A 197 -19.68 12.77 -2.60
C LYS A 197 -20.86 11.93 -2.09
N ASP A 198 -21.27 12.14 -0.85
CA ASP A 198 -22.42 11.44 -0.28
C ASP A 198 -23.74 12.00 -0.83
N ALA A 199 -23.78 13.31 -1.15
CA ALA A 199 -24.90 13.92 -1.84
C ALA A 199 -25.01 13.49 -3.31
N ILE A 200 -23.89 13.38 -4.02
CA ILE A 200 -23.85 12.95 -5.43
C ILE A 200 -24.24 11.49 -5.59
N SER A 201 -23.71 10.60 -4.74
CA SER A 201 -24.01 9.15 -4.80
C SER A 201 -25.49 8.84 -4.54
N LYS A 202 -26.18 9.63 -3.70
CA LYS A 202 -27.63 9.51 -3.46
C LYS A 202 -28.49 9.77 -4.71
N HIS A 203 -27.96 10.48 -5.70
CA HIS A 203 -28.66 10.88 -6.92
C HIS A 203 -28.26 10.07 -8.17
N GLN A 204 -27.49 9.00 -7.96
CA GLN A 204 -27.05 8.11 -9.03
C GLN A 204 -28.26 7.49 -9.76
N ASN A 205 -28.27 7.61 -11.10
CA ASN A 205 -29.36 7.18 -11.99
C ASN A 205 -30.71 7.90 -11.83
N GLN A 206 -30.77 9.05 -11.13
CA GLN A 206 -32.01 9.79 -10.93
C GLN A 206 -32.20 10.96 -11.90
N LEU A 207 -31.13 11.48 -12.50
CA LEU A 207 -31.21 12.60 -13.44
C LEU A 207 -31.77 12.13 -14.79
N THR A 208 -32.90 12.70 -15.18
CA THR A 208 -33.51 12.44 -16.50
C THR A 208 -33.01 13.42 -17.57
N HIS A 209 -32.58 14.61 -17.16
CA HIS A 209 -32.11 15.68 -18.04
C HIS A 209 -30.96 16.45 -17.36
N ILE A 210 -29.92 16.80 -18.13
CA ILE A 210 -28.80 17.64 -17.68
C ILE A 210 -28.74 18.88 -18.57
N LEU A 211 -28.72 20.07 -17.96
CA LEU A 211 -28.62 21.35 -18.66
C LEU A 211 -27.23 21.98 -18.46
N CYS A 212 -26.44 22.07 -19.54
CA CYS A 212 -25.12 22.72 -19.60
C CYS A 212 -25.09 23.78 -20.73
N ILE A 213 -24.48 24.95 -20.48
CA ILE A 213 -24.38 26.10 -21.42
C ILE A 213 -22.92 26.64 -21.42
N GLY A 214 -22.21 26.78 -22.56
CA GLY A 214 -20.75 27.10 -22.66
C GLY A 214 -20.28 27.94 -23.89
N THR A 215 -18.97 28.21 -24.05
CA THR A 215 -18.36 29.15 -25.07
C THR A 215 -17.58 28.60 -26.28
N SER A 216 -17.22 29.53 -27.20
CA SER A 216 -16.90 29.41 -28.64
C SER A 216 -15.55 28.86 -29.14
N SER A 217 -14.53 28.53 -28.35
CA SER A 217 -13.26 27.99 -28.91
C SER A 217 -13.21 26.47 -29.03
N ASP A 218 -14.05 25.76 -28.29
CA ASP A 218 -13.90 24.32 -28.07
C ASP A 218 -15.15 23.51 -28.47
N PHE A 219 -16.11 24.15 -29.12
CA PHE A 219 -17.41 23.58 -29.46
C PHE A 219 -17.34 22.44 -30.49
N GLU A 220 -16.67 22.64 -31.62
CA GLU A 220 -16.48 21.59 -32.64
C GLU A 220 -15.63 20.44 -32.11
N ARG A 221 -14.60 20.75 -31.32
CA ARG A 221 -13.76 19.74 -30.65
C ARG A 221 -14.56 18.93 -29.64
N ALA A 222 -15.45 19.55 -28.87
CA ALA A 222 -16.30 18.87 -27.91
C ALA A 222 -17.26 17.90 -28.64
N ILE A 223 -17.87 18.34 -29.75
CA ILE A 223 -18.73 17.47 -30.57
C ILE A 223 -17.94 16.27 -31.09
N GLN A 224 -16.76 16.49 -31.66
CA GLN A 224 -15.88 15.42 -32.15
C GLN A 224 -15.44 14.47 -31.03
N PHE A 225 -15.09 15.01 -29.86
CA PHE A 225 -14.67 14.27 -28.68
C PHE A 225 -15.79 13.33 -28.19
N TYR A 226 -16.97 13.87 -27.91
CA TYR A 226 -18.10 13.06 -27.43
C TYR A 226 -18.62 12.08 -28.50
N THR A 227 -18.62 12.45 -29.78
CA THR A 227 -19.00 11.54 -30.87
C THR A 227 -18.03 10.37 -30.98
N SER A 228 -16.73 10.60 -30.79
CA SER A 228 -15.70 9.55 -30.78
C SER A 228 -15.80 8.60 -29.59
N LEU A 229 -16.38 9.06 -28.48
CA LEU A 229 -16.72 8.24 -27.31
C LEU A 229 -18.07 7.49 -27.46
N GLY A 230 -18.69 7.53 -28.65
CA GLY A 230 -19.88 6.73 -28.98
C GLY A 230 -21.22 7.47 -28.86
N PHE A 231 -21.23 8.78 -28.64
CA PHE A 231 -22.45 9.57 -28.69
C PHE A 231 -22.89 9.83 -30.14
N LYS A 232 -24.20 9.77 -30.41
CA LYS A 232 -24.79 10.06 -31.73
C LYS A 232 -25.45 11.43 -31.71
N ASN A 233 -25.26 12.21 -32.77
CA ASN A 233 -25.95 13.46 -32.98
C ASN A 233 -27.43 13.21 -33.31
N LEU A 234 -28.34 13.78 -32.51
CA LEU A 234 -29.78 13.65 -32.68
C LEU A 234 -30.38 14.81 -33.50
N SER A 235 -29.81 16.01 -33.42
CA SER A 235 -30.19 17.18 -34.22
C SER A 235 -29.16 18.31 -34.08
N GLU A 236 -28.91 19.00 -35.19
CA GLU A 236 -28.04 20.16 -35.29
C GLU A 236 -28.87 21.33 -35.82
N LYS A 237 -28.86 22.45 -35.10
CA LYS A 237 -29.50 23.70 -35.54
C LYS A 237 -28.45 24.80 -35.57
N GLU A 238 -28.14 25.28 -36.78
CA GLU A 238 -27.31 26.47 -37.00
C GLU A 238 -28.19 27.72 -37.01
N GLN A 239 -27.90 28.67 -36.10
CA GLN A 239 -28.40 30.04 -36.12
C GLN A 239 -27.20 31.00 -36.08
N ALA A 240 -27.36 32.21 -36.62
CA ALA A 240 -26.27 33.09 -37.03
C ALA A 240 -25.21 33.44 -35.95
N ASP A 241 -25.49 33.24 -34.66
CA ASP A 241 -24.52 33.41 -33.56
C ASP A 241 -24.59 32.30 -32.46
N GLU A 242 -25.42 31.26 -32.63
CA GLU A 242 -25.52 30.11 -31.70
C GLU A 242 -25.70 28.79 -32.47
N THR A 243 -24.76 27.85 -32.31
CA THR A 243 -24.88 26.46 -32.77
C THR A 243 -25.26 25.57 -31.59
N VAL A 244 -26.31 24.75 -31.75
CA VAL A 244 -26.77 23.81 -30.71
C VAL A 244 -26.72 22.38 -31.24
N VAL A 245 -26.02 21.51 -30.53
CA VAL A 245 -25.86 20.09 -30.89
C VAL A 245 -26.31 19.19 -29.75
N TRP A 246 -27.14 18.21 -30.10
CA TRP A 246 -27.68 17.21 -29.16
C TRP A 246 -26.98 15.87 -29.37
N LEU A 247 -26.33 15.35 -28.32
CA LEU A 247 -25.58 14.11 -28.35
C LEU A 247 -26.20 13.08 -27.39
N LYS A 248 -26.49 11.86 -27.88
CA LYS A 248 -27.05 10.76 -27.08
C LYS A 248 -26.18 9.51 -27.16
N LEU A 249 -25.89 8.91 -26.00
CA LEU A 249 -25.10 7.68 -25.92
C LEU A 249 -25.97 6.46 -26.23
N CYS A 250 -26.10 6.06 -27.50
CA CYS A 250 -26.92 4.91 -27.95
C CYS A 250 -28.46 5.08 -27.83
N SER A 251 -29.24 4.28 -28.56
CA SER A 251 -30.72 4.40 -28.61
C SER A 251 -31.41 4.11 -27.28
N ASP A 252 -30.83 3.23 -26.46
CA ASP A 252 -31.43 2.68 -25.24
C ASP A 252 -30.93 3.30 -23.93
N SER A 253 -29.94 4.22 -23.98
CA SER A 253 -29.55 4.98 -22.78
C SER A 253 -30.44 6.22 -22.59
N ASN A 254 -30.54 6.68 -21.34
CA ASN A 254 -31.27 7.91 -21.00
C ASN A 254 -30.36 9.14 -20.91
N VAL A 255 -29.07 9.03 -21.31
CA VAL A 255 -28.09 10.11 -21.18
C VAL A 255 -28.05 10.95 -22.46
N VAL A 256 -28.48 12.20 -22.36
CA VAL A 256 -28.45 13.20 -23.44
C VAL A 256 -27.62 14.40 -22.99
N ILE A 257 -26.62 14.78 -23.80
CA ILE A 257 -25.77 15.94 -23.60
C ILE A 257 -26.19 17.00 -24.63
N LYS A 258 -26.51 18.22 -24.17
CA LYS A 258 -26.74 19.37 -25.04
C LYS A 258 -25.53 20.30 -24.99
N LEU A 259 -24.89 20.51 -26.13
CA LEU A 259 -23.84 21.50 -26.31
C LEU A 259 -24.46 22.76 -26.92
N VAL A 260 -24.20 23.92 -26.32
CA VAL A 260 -24.67 25.23 -26.79
C VAL A 260 -23.46 26.13 -27.00
N PHE A 261 -23.28 26.65 -28.21
CA PHE A 261 -22.33 27.70 -28.54
C PHE A 261 -22.93 29.06 -28.19
N SER A 262 -22.22 29.85 -27.39
CA SER A 262 -22.52 31.26 -27.15
C SER A 262 -21.20 32.01 -27.02
N THR A 263 -21.07 33.26 -27.47
CA THR A 263 -19.77 34.00 -27.47
C THR A 263 -19.42 34.69 -26.14
N SER A 264 -20.23 34.50 -25.08
CA SER A 264 -20.24 35.36 -23.88
C SER A 264 -19.75 34.70 -22.56
N VAL A 265 -19.14 33.52 -22.60
CA VAL A 265 -18.71 32.71 -21.43
C VAL A 265 -17.17 32.65 -21.28
N PHE A 266 -16.63 32.82 -20.08
CA PHE A 266 -15.18 32.68 -19.84
C PHE A 266 -14.78 31.21 -19.67
N ALA A 267 -13.66 30.80 -20.29
CA ALA A 267 -13.12 29.45 -20.20
C ALA A 267 -12.72 29.09 -18.75
N GLN A 268 -13.02 27.86 -18.32
CA GLN A 268 -12.55 27.33 -17.03
C GLN A 268 -11.02 27.13 -17.04
N ARG A 269 -10.40 27.16 -15.86
CA ARG A 269 -8.93 27.07 -15.70
C ARG A 269 -8.45 25.62 -15.93
N LYS A 270 -7.54 25.41 -16.89
CA LYS A 270 -6.89 24.11 -17.16
C LYS A 270 -5.85 23.78 -16.06
N PRO A 271 -5.89 22.60 -15.42
CA PRO A 271 -4.79 22.10 -14.58
C PRO A 271 -3.51 21.91 -15.41
N ALA A 272 -2.34 22.02 -14.78
CA ALA A 272 -1.07 21.79 -15.47
C ALA A 272 -0.85 20.29 -15.77
N GLU A 273 -0.12 19.98 -16.85
CA GLU A 273 0.06 18.61 -17.34
C GLU A 273 1.00 17.75 -16.45
N ASP A 274 1.82 18.41 -15.63
CA ASP A 274 2.73 17.81 -14.64
C ASP A 274 2.07 17.47 -13.29
N VAL A 275 0.80 17.86 -13.11
CA VAL A 275 0.00 17.54 -11.93
C VAL A 275 -0.64 16.17 -12.14
N ASP A 276 -0.64 15.31 -11.12
CA ASP A 276 -1.37 14.04 -11.14
C ASP A 276 -2.89 14.30 -11.15
N TRP A 277 -3.53 14.09 -12.31
CA TRP A 277 -4.96 14.32 -12.52
C TRP A 277 -5.83 13.31 -11.75
N SER A 278 -5.27 12.22 -11.22
CA SER A 278 -5.99 11.32 -10.32
C SER A 278 -6.33 11.96 -8.97
N LEU A 279 -5.61 13.04 -8.62
CA LEU A 279 -5.86 13.85 -7.43
C LEU A 279 -6.95 14.92 -7.65
N GLU A 280 -7.29 15.19 -8.91
CA GLU A 280 -8.36 16.13 -9.32
C GLU A 280 -9.72 15.42 -9.39
N GLU A 281 -10.82 16.11 -9.07
CA GLU A 281 -12.16 15.47 -9.02
C GLU A 281 -12.84 15.46 -10.40
N ALA A 282 -13.11 14.27 -10.93
CA ALA A 282 -13.82 14.09 -12.20
C ALA A 282 -15.28 14.57 -12.10
N ALA A 283 -15.70 15.41 -13.05
CA ALA A 283 -17.07 15.89 -13.18
C ALA A 283 -18.04 14.79 -13.65
N ILE A 284 -17.56 13.84 -14.47
CA ILE A 284 -18.35 12.74 -15.04
C ILE A 284 -17.51 11.47 -15.10
N ALA A 285 -18.10 10.31 -14.81
CA ALA A 285 -17.45 9.01 -14.98
C ALA A 285 -18.23 8.14 -15.98
N PHE A 286 -17.55 7.63 -17.03
CA PHE A 286 -18.11 6.69 -17.99
C PHE A 286 -17.53 5.30 -17.80
N SER A 287 -18.41 4.29 -17.86
CA SER A 287 -17.99 2.90 -17.89
C SER A 287 -17.50 2.54 -19.30
N ILE A 288 -16.30 1.98 -19.42
CA ILE A 288 -15.72 1.54 -20.69
C ILE A 288 -15.36 0.06 -20.66
N ASN A 289 -15.59 -0.64 -21.76
CA ASN A 289 -15.32 -2.07 -21.89
C ASN A 289 -13.94 -2.36 -22.52
N ASP A 290 -13.41 -1.42 -23.31
CA ASP A 290 -12.14 -1.56 -24.03
C ASP A 290 -11.28 -0.32 -23.82
N ALA A 291 -10.24 -0.45 -23.01
CA ALA A 291 -9.35 0.64 -22.65
C ALA A 291 -8.40 1.03 -23.79
N GLU A 292 -7.93 0.07 -24.58
CA GLU A 292 -6.95 0.33 -25.65
C GLU A 292 -7.62 1.01 -26.84
N ALA A 293 -8.84 0.59 -27.21
CA ALA A 293 -9.60 1.27 -28.26
C ALA A 293 -9.90 2.73 -27.88
N VAL A 294 -10.20 3.00 -26.61
CA VAL A 294 -10.43 4.35 -26.09
C VAL A 294 -9.13 5.18 -26.13
N LYS A 295 -7.99 4.64 -25.68
CA LYS A 295 -6.70 5.34 -25.74
C LYS A 295 -6.31 5.68 -27.17
N SER A 296 -6.41 4.71 -28.08
CA SER A 296 -6.16 4.93 -29.51
C SER A 296 -7.04 6.05 -30.09
N LYS A 297 -8.30 6.14 -29.66
CA LYS A 297 -9.21 7.22 -30.07
C LYS A 297 -8.84 8.57 -29.46
N LEU A 298 -8.37 8.61 -28.22
CA LEU A 298 -7.90 9.83 -27.57
C LEU A 298 -6.60 10.35 -28.22
N ASP A 299 -5.69 9.45 -28.58
CA ASP A 299 -4.46 9.75 -29.32
C ASP A 299 -4.77 10.30 -30.72
N GLU A 300 -5.72 9.68 -31.45
CA GLU A 300 -6.21 10.19 -32.75
C GLU A 300 -6.78 11.62 -32.64
N LEU A 301 -7.43 11.94 -31.53
CA LEU A 301 -7.99 13.27 -31.24
C LEU A 301 -6.98 14.26 -30.68
N LEU A 302 -5.71 13.87 -30.47
CA LEU A 302 -4.68 14.67 -29.80
C LEU A 302 -5.14 15.22 -28.43
N THR A 303 -5.99 14.47 -27.73
CA THR A 303 -6.53 14.89 -26.43
C THR A 303 -5.63 14.33 -25.33
N PRO A 304 -4.98 15.18 -24.50
CA PRO A 304 -4.10 14.69 -23.45
C PRO A 304 -4.92 13.92 -22.41
N PHE A 305 -4.41 12.75 -22.01
CA PHE A 305 -4.98 11.93 -20.96
C PHE A 305 -3.87 11.41 -20.04
N GLN A 306 -4.21 11.16 -18.78
CA GLN A 306 -3.34 10.46 -17.84
C GLN A 306 -3.89 9.06 -17.59
N ASP A 307 -3.08 8.06 -17.90
CA ASP A 307 -3.40 6.68 -17.66
C ASP A 307 -2.88 6.23 -16.30
N HIS A 308 -3.81 5.97 -15.38
CA HIS A 308 -3.55 5.43 -14.06
C HIS A 308 -4.04 3.99 -13.94
N SER A 309 -4.19 3.30 -15.08
CA SER A 309 -4.60 1.90 -15.10
C SER A 309 -3.52 1.02 -14.48
N LYS A 310 -3.89 0.25 -13.46
CA LYS A 310 -3.05 -0.76 -12.80
C LYS A 310 -3.89 -2.00 -12.52
N ASP A 311 -3.28 -3.18 -12.63
CA ASP A 311 -3.82 -4.46 -12.15
C ASP A 311 -5.23 -4.76 -12.67
N GLY A 312 -5.46 -4.59 -13.98
CA GLY A 312 -6.75 -4.85 -14.63
C GLY A 312 -7.85 -3.82 -14.37
N LEU A 313 -7.63 -2.82 -13.50
CA LEU A 313 -8.56 -1.72 -13.27
C LEU A 313 -8.18 -0.53 -14.17
N THR A 314 -9.01 -0.26 -15.19
CA THR A 314 -8.83 0.87 -16.09
C THR A 314 -9.26 2.16 -15.40
N ARG A 315 -8.37 3.15 -15.36
CA ARG A 315 -8.64 4.52 -14.90
C ARG A 315 -7.92 5.50 -15.80
N ILE A 316 -8.64 6.01 -16.78
CA ILE A 316 -8.12 7.00 -17.72
C ILE A 316 -8.78 8.33 -17.38
N TYR A 317 -7.97 9.30 -16.98
CA TYR A 317 -8.41 10.67 -16.72
C TYR A 317 -8.18 11.49 -17.98
N VAL A 318 -9.26 12.04 -18.52
CA VAL A 318 -9.22 12.86 -19.73
C VAL A 318 -9.99 14.14 -19.49
N MET A 319 -9.50 15.25 -20.01
CA MET A 319 -10.27 16.49 -20.01
C MET A 319 -11.04 16.61 -21.31
N ASP A 320 -12.33 16.93 -21.22
CA ASP A 320 -13.06 17.34 -22.40
C ASP A 320 -12.55 18.72 -22.90
N PRO A 321 -12.84 19.08 -24.16
CA PRO A 321 -12.46 20.39 -24.70
C PRO A 321 -13.06 21.59 -23.95
N LEU A 322 -14.05 21.38 -23.08
CA LEU A 322 -14.66 22.41 -22.22
C LEU A 322 -13.99 22.50 -20.83
N ASN A 323 -12.86 21.80 -20.63
CA ASN A 323 -12.09 21.67 -19.39
C ASN A 323 -12.82 20.95 -18.24
N ASN A 324 -13.79 20.08 -18.55
CA ASN A 324 -14.38 19.17 -17.58
C ASN A 324 -13.51 17.90 -17.48
N MET A 325 -13.18 17.50 -16.25
CA MET A 325 -12.47 16.25 -16.00
C MET A 325 -13.41 15.06 -16.14
N ILE A 326 -13.07 14.09 -16.98
CA ILE A 326 -13.83 12.86 -17.25
C ILE A 326 -13.00 11.66 -16.83
N LEU A 327 -13.62 10.77 -16.04
CA LEU A 327 -13.05 9.47 -15.69
C LEU A 327 -13.62 8.38 -16.60
N LEU A 328 -12.77 7.70 -17.35
CA LEU A 328 -13.15 6.49 -18.08
C LEU A 328 -12.65 5.28 -17.30
N THR A 329 -13.57 4.40 -16.87
CA THR A 329 -13.22 3.24 -16.03
C THR A 329 -13.97 1.98 -16.42
N ASN A 330 -13.37 0.81 -16.24
CA ASN A 330 -14.01 -0.49 -16.47
C ASN A 330 -14.73 -1.04 -15.23
N LYS A 331 -14.87 -0.23 -14.16
CA LYS A 331 -15.51 -0.67 -12.92
C LYS A 331 -17.03 -0.80 -13.10
N THR A 332 -17.51 -2.04 -13.20
CA THR A 332 -18.92 -2.37 -12.98
C THR A 332 -19.37 -1.93 -11.58
N THR A 333 -20.56 -1.34 -11.51
CA THR A 333 -21.12 -0.65 -10.32
C THR A 333 -21.61 -1.58 -9.20
N CYS A 334 -21.42 -2.90 -9.30
CA CYS A 334 -21.69 -3.82 -8.18
C CYS A 334 -20.42 -3.97 -7.33
N ARG A 335 -20.44 -3.46 -6.08
CA ARG A 335 -19.32 -3.69 -5.15
C ARG A 335 -19.19 -5.18 -4.89
N GLN A 336 -18.05 -5.76 -5.23
CA GLN A 336 -17.74 -7.15 -4.91
C GLN A 336 -17.70 -7.31 -3.39
N LYS A 337 -18.21 -8.44 -2.89
CA LYS A 337 -18.27 -8.73 -1.46
C LYS A 337 -17.30 -9.85 -1.11
N ILE A 338 -16.32 -9.55 -0.27
CA ILE A 338 -15.26 -10.48 0.09
C ILE A 338 -15.42 -10.87 1.55
N ALA A 339 -15.51 -12.16 1.84
CA ALA A 339 -15.45 -12.69 3.20
C ALA A 339 -14.01 -13.04 3.58
N VAL A 340 -13.61 -12.78 4.83
CA VAL A 340 -12.35 -13.24 5.41
C VAL A 340 -12.63 -14.05 6.67
N LEU A 341 -11.95 -15.19 6.78
CA LEU A 341 -12.04 -16.07 7.96
C LEU A 341 -10.66 -16.54 8.40
N THR A 342 -10.52 -16.79 9.69
CA THR A 342 -9.35 -17.45 10.28
C THR A 342 -9.76 -18.84 10.77
N SER A 343 -8.92 -19.83 10.51
CA SER A 343 -9.22 -21.22 10.85
C SER A 343 -7.98 -21.99 11.25
N GLY A 344 -8.16 -23.00 12.11
CA GLY A 344 -7.07 -23.79 12.65
C GLY A 344 -6.58 -23.27 14.00
N GLY A 345 -5.36 -23.63 14.37
CA GLY A 345 -4.73 -23.08 15.57
C GLY A 345 -4.35 -21.62 15.35
N ASP A 346 -4.49 -20.80 16.38
CA ASP A 346 -4.13 -19.38 16.32
C ASP A 346 -2.63 -19.18 16.10
N ALA A 347 -2.29 -18.14 15.34
CA ALA A 347 -0.93 -17.72 15.04
C ALA A 347 -0.83 -16.19 15.16
N PRO A 348 0.21 -15.65 15.84
CA PRO A 348 0.43 -14.21 15.90
C PRO A 348 0.58 -13.62 14.50
N GLY A 349 -0.26 -12.64 14.15
CA GLY A 349 -0.29 -12.00 12.83
C GLY A 349 -1.59 -12.23 12.06
N MET A 350 -2.43 -13.19 12.46
CA MET A 350 -3.76 -13.37 11.86
C MET A 350 -4.62 -12.10 11.92
N ASN A 351 -4.55 -11.34 13.02
CA ASN A 351 -5.20 -10.03 13.12
C ASN A 351 -4.68 -9.00 12.11
N ALA A 352 -3.38 -9.02 11.81
CA ALA A 352 -2.78 -8.15 10.81
C ALA A 352 -3.25 -8.50 9.39
N VAL A 353 -3.42 -9.80 9.07
CA VAL A 353 -4.05 -10.25 7.82
C VAL A 353 -5.45 -9.68 7.68
N VAL A 354 -6.32 -9.91 8.68
CA VAL A 354 -7.71 -9.45 8.63
C VAL A 354 -7.78 -7.93 8.50
N ARG A 355 -6.92 -7.20 9.23
CA ARG A 355 -6.82 -5.74 9.11
C ARG A 355 -6.46 -5.30 7.69
N ALA A 356 -5.45 -5.92 7.08
CA ALA A 356 -5.00 -5.58 5.74
C ALA A 356 -6.09 -5.85 4.71
N VAL A 357 -6.72 -7.04 4.75
CA VAL A 357 -7.84 -7.41 3.87
C VAL A 357 -9.00 -6.42 3.99
N VAL A 358 -9.41 -6.08 5.22
CA VAL A 358 -10.50 -5.12 5.46
C VAL A 358 -10.15 -3.73 4.92
N ARG A 359 -9.02 -3.15 5.33
CA ARG A 359 -8.69 -1.77 4.93
C ARG A 359 -8.42 -1.67 3.44
N TYR A 360 -7.59 -2.55 2.90
CA TYR A 360 -7.23 -2.51 1.48
C TYR A 360 -8.42 -2.83 0.57
N GLY A 361 -9.23 -3.83 0.94
CA GLY A 361 -10.48 -4.14 0.24
C GLY A 361 -11.46 -2.96 0.18
N ILE A 362 -11.62 -2.21 1.29
CA ILE A 362 -12.40 -0.97 1.31
C ILE A 362 -11.81 0.08 0.37
N THR A 363 -10.48 0.24 0.31
CA THR A 363 -9.85 1.20 -0.62
C THR A 363 -10.04 0.83 -2.10
N LYS A 364 -10.16 -0.47 -2.42
CA LYS A 364 -10.53 -0.95 -3.76
C LYS A 364 -12.03 -0.83 -4.05
N GLY A 365 -12.82 -0.47 -3.05
CA GLY A 365 -14.27 -0.25 -3.12
C GLY A 365 -15.08 -1.55 -3.02
N CYS A 366 -14.55 -2.55 -2.33
CA CYS A 366 -15.23 -3.80 -1.99
C CYS A 366 -15.93 -3.66 -0.64
N ASP A 367 -16.97 -4.47 -0.43
CA ASP A 367 -17.58 -4.64 0.89
C ASP A 367 -16.96 -5.89 1.56
N ILE A 368 -16.30 -5.70 2.70
CA ILE A 368 -15.59 -6.80 3.38
C ILE A 368 -16.44 -7.36 4.52
N PHE A 369 -16.50 -8.68 4.64
CA PHE A 369 -17.20 -9.40 5.71
C PHE A 369 -16.20 -10.23 6.52
N ALA A 370 -16.30 -10.19 7.85
CA ALA A 370 -15.61 -11.13 8.72
C ALA A 370 -16.52 -12.31 9.04
N VAL A 371 -15.97 -13.52 8.92
CA VAL A 371 -16.62 -14.75 9.37
C VAL A 371 -16.03 -15.11 10.73
N TYR A 372 -16.84 -15.03 11.76
CA TYR A 372 -16.44 -15.34 13.11
C TYR A 372 -16.37 -16.85 13.36
N GLU A 373 -15.49 -17.31 14.23
CA GLU A 373 -15.33 -18.74 14.57
C GLU A 373 -14.98 -19.64 13.37
N GLY A 374 -14.32 -19.08 12.36
CA GLY A 374 -13.86 -19.79 11.16
C GLY A 374 -14.99 -20.48 10.39
N TYR A 375 -14.75 -21.73 9.96
CA TYR A 375 -15.75 -22.50 9.21
C TYR A 375 -17.04 -22.75 9.99
N GLN A 376 -16.99 -22.73 11.34
CA GLN A 376 -18.20 -22.91 12.14
C GLN A 376 -19.17 -21.75 11.92
N GLY A 377 -18.69 -20.50 11.97
CA GLY A 377 -19.56 -19.36 11.66
C GLY A 377 -19.94 -19.26 10.20
N LEU A 378 -19.16 -19.82 9.28
CA LEU A 378 -19.57 -19.94 7.88
C LEU A 378 -20.79 -20.85 7.70
N VAL A 379 -20.84 -21.97 8.43
CA VAL A 379 -21.96 -22.92 8.41
C VAL A 379 -23.17 -22.37 9.18
N ASP A 380 -22.94 -21.76 10.34
CA ASP A 380 -24.02 -21.24 11.19
C ASP A 380 -24.67 -19.97 10.61
N GLY A 381 -23.88 -19.13 9.93
CA GLY A 381 -24.35 -17.93 9.25
C GLY A 381 -24.90 -16.86 10.19
N GLY A 382 -25.77 -16.01 9.66
CA GLY A 382 -26.47 -14.97 10.43
C GLY A 382 -25.51 -13.96 11.08
N SER A 383 -25.55 -13.87 12.41
CA SER A 383 -24.78 -12.86 13.17
C SER A 383 -23.27 -13.14 13.24
N LEU A 384 -22.82 -14.31 12.79
CA LEU A 384 -21.39 -14.68 12.71
C LEU A 384 -20.75 -14.22 11.40
N LEU A 385 -21.54 -13.73 10.44
CA LEU A 385 -21.04 -13.17 9.19
C LEU A 385 -21.33 -11.67 9.18
N ARG A 386 -20.33 -10.86 9.51
CA ARG A 386 -20.51 -9.42 9.78
C ARG A 386 -19.78 -8.56 8.77
N LYS A 387 -20.48 -7.55 8.23
CA LYS A 387 -19.83 -6.52 7.43
C LYS A 387 -18.86 -5.73 8.30
N MET A 388 -17.64 -5.59 7.81
CA MET A 388 -16.56 -4.85 8.45
C MET A 388 -16.49 -3.44 7.88
N ASP A 389 -16.21 -2.47 8.74
CA ASP A 389 -15.86 -1.10 8.36
C ASP A 389 -14.37 -0.83 8.63
N TRP A 390 -13.92 0.36 8.24
CA TRP A 390 -12.54 0.79 8.50
C TRP A 390 -12.18 0.75 10.00
N LYS A 391 -13.17 0.98 10.86
CA LYS A 391 -13.02 1.09 12.32
C LYS A 391 -12.96 -0.27 13.01
N SER A 392 -13.49 -1.31 12.38
CA SER A 392 -13.65 -2.64 12.95
C SER A 392 -12.31 -3.32 13.25
N VAL A 393 -11.24 -2.93 12.55
CA VAL A 393 -9.89 -3.53 12.63
C VAL A 393 -8.84 -2.57 13.23
N ARG A 394 -9.28 -1.54 13.96
CA ARG A 394 -8.38 -0.57 14.62
C ARG A 394 -7.55 -1.24 15.70
N GLY A 395 -6.24 -0.97 15.73
CA GLY A 395 -5.30 -1.50 16.72
C GLY A 395 -4.92 -2.99 16.57
N TRP A 396 -5.46 -3.69 15.56
CA TRP A 396 -5.28 -5.14 15.41
C TRP A 396 -3.85 -5.59 15.11
N LEU A 397 -2.95 -4.69 14.68
CA LEU A 397 -1.54 -5.01 14.45
C LEU A 397 -0.81 -5.49 15.72
N ALA A 398 -1.17 -4.93 16.88
CA ALA A 398 -0.53 -5.26 18.16
C ALA A 398 -1.19 -6.42 18.90
N VAL A 399 -2.31 -6.95 18.39
CA VAL A 399 -3.12 -7.96 19.08
C VAL A 399 -2.71 -9.36 18.61
N GLY A 400 -2.35 -10.22 19.55
CA GLY A 400 -2.06 -11.64 19.30
C GLY A 400 -3.32 -12.45 18.95
N GLY A 401 -3.13 -13.67 18.45
CA GLY A 401 -4.21 -14.57 18.07
C GLY A 401 -5.09 -14.02 16.94
N THR A 402 -6.41 -14.28 17.02
CA THR A 402 -7.40 -13.79 16.04
C THR A 402 -8.65 -13.24 16.71
N SER A 403 -9.00 -12.00 16.40
CA SER A 403 -10.13 -11.25 17.00
C SER A 403 -11.48 -11.65 16.40
N ILE A 404 -11.47 -12.35 15.26
CA ILE A 404 -12.68 -12.96 14.68
C ILE A 404 -12.90 -14.40 15.18
N GLY A 405 -12.01 -14.91 16.04
CA GLY A 405 -12.11 -16.27 16.58
C GLY A 405 -11.77 -17.35 15.56
N THR A 406 -11.49 -18.55 16.06
CA THR A 406 -11.23 -19.75 15.24
C THR A 406 -11.79 -20.95 15.95
N ALA A 407 -12.53 -21.81 15.24
CA ALA A 407 -13.11 -23.02 15.78
C ALA A 407 -12.88 -24.22 14.86
N ARG A 408 -12.71 -25.41 15.45
CA ARG A 408 -12.76 -26.67 14.71
C ARG A 408 -14.20 -26.93 14.29
N CYS A 409 -14.47 -26.98 12.99
CA CYS A 409 -15.81 -27.23 12.47
C CYS A 409 -15.96 -28.68 12.01
N MET A 410 -16.68 -29.50 12.79
CA MET A 410 -17.05 -30.85 12.38
C MET A 410 -18.12 -30.86 11.27
N PRO A 411 -19.17 -30.01 11.31
CA PRO A 411 -20.17 -29.95 10.25
C PRO A 411 -19.59 -29.70 8.85
N PHE A 412 -18.58 -28.85 8.71
CA PHE A 412 -17.97 -28.51 7.41
C PHE A 412 -17.22 -29.70 6.75
N LYS A 413 -16.91 -30.76 7.50
CA LYS A 413 -16.38 -32.01 6.93
C LYS A 413 -17.44 -32.77 6.12
N THR A 414 -18.72 -32.54 6.40
CA THR A 414 -19.84 -33.15 5.66
C THR A 414 -20.28 -32.25 4.51
N ARG A 415 -20.82 -32.85 3.44
CA ARG A 415 -21.38 -32.10 2.30
C ARG A 415 -22.57 -31.23 2.72
N GLU A 416 -23.39 -31.70 3.66
CA GLU A 416 -24.53 -30.93 4.21
C GLU A 416 -24.08 -29.63 4.88
N GLY A 417 -23.01 -29.68 5.68
CA GLY A 417 -22.43 -28.48 6.29
C GLY A 417 -21.90 -27.50 5.23
N ARG A 418 -21.22 -28.01 4.19
CA ARG A 418 -20.74 -27.19 3.07
C ARG A 418 -21.89 -26.59 2.26
N LEU A 419 -22.98 -27.32 2.04
CA LEU A 419 -24.19 -26.82 1.38
C LEU A 419 -24.78 -25.62 2.14
N LYS A 420 -24.84 -25.71 3.48
CA LYS A 420 -25.30 -24.60 4.33
C LYS A 420 -24.34 -23.40 4.31
N ALA A 421 -23.04 -23.64 4.29
CA ALA A 421 -22.04 -22.59 4.12
C ALA A 421 -22.18 -21.86 2.77
N ALA A 422 -22.42 -22.60 1.68
CA ALA A 422 -22.65 -22.03 0.36
C ALA A 422 -23.93 -21.17 0.33
N GLU A 423 -25.03 -21.66 0.92
CA GLU A 423 -26.26 -20.87 1.06
C GLU A 423 -26.00 -19.54 1.77
N ASN A 424 -25.29 -19.56 2.91
CA ASN A 424 -24.99 -18.35 3.68
C ASN A 424 -24.19 -17.32 2.87
N LEU A 425 -23.22 -17.76 2.07
CA LEU A 425 -22.44 -16.87 1.19
C LEU A 425 -23.32 -16.24 0.11
N VAL A 426 -24.10 -17.06 -0.61
CA VAL A 426 -24.97 -16.62 -1.72
C VAL A 426 -26.06 -15.68 -1.24
N VAL A 427 -26.72 -15.99 -0.11
CA VAL A 427 -27.77 -15.15 0.48
C VAL A 427 -27.24 -13.77 0.90
N ASN A 428 -25.99 -13.70 1.38
CA ASN A 428 -25.33 -12.44 1.72
C ASN A 428 -24.70 -11.75 0.50
N GLY A 429 -24.72 -12.41 -0.66
CA GLY A 429 -24.20 -11.93 -1.92
C GLY A 429 -22.67 -11.91 -2.00
N ILE A 430 -22.01 -12.84 -1.30
CA ILE A 430 -20.56 -13.00 -1.23
C ILE A 430 -20.12 -14.04 -2.27
N ASP A 431 -19.21 -13.63 -3.13
CA ASP A 431 -18.62 -14.41 -4.23
C ASP A 431 -17.12 -14.68 -4.04
N ALA A 432 -16.50 -14.08 -3.02
CA ALA A 432 -15.09 -14.27 -2.72
C ALA A 432 -14.84 -14.60 -1.24
N LEU A 433 -13.92 -15.54 -0.99
CA LEU A 433 -13.55 -16.00 0.34
C LEU A 433 -12.03 -16.04 0.50
N ILE A 434 -11.52 -15.32 1.50
CA ILE A 434 -10.13 -15.32 1.92
C ILE A 434 -10.01 -16.16 3.20
N VAL A 435 -9.21 -17.22 3.15
CA VAL A 435 -9.01 -18.16 4.26
C VAL A 435 -7.59 -18.04 4.79
N CYS A 436 -7.42 -17.61 6.04
CA CYS A 436 -6.13 -17.62 6.73
C CYS A 436 -6.08 -18.77 7.74
N GLY A 437 -5.18 -19.74 7.54
CA GLY A 437 -5.08 -20.89 8.43
C GLY A 437 -3.95 -21.85 8.06
N GLY A 438 -3.89 -22.98 8.76
CA GLY A 438 -2.92 -24.04 8.45
C GLY A 438 -3.39 -24.96 7.32
N ASP A 439 -2.56 -25.96 7.00
CA ASP A 439 -2.77 -26.95 5.93
C ASP A 439 -4.20 -27.54 5.88
N GLY A 440 -4.69 -28.08 7.00
CA GLY A 440 -6.03 -28.68 7.05
C GLY A 440 -7.18 -27.69 6.74
N SER A 441 -7.01 -26.41 7.09
CA SER A 441 -8.00 -25.36 6.80
C SER A 441 -7.99 -25.00 5.31
N LEU A 442 -6.80 -24.96 4.70
CA LEU A 442 -6.60 -24.68 3.29
C LEU A 442 -7.07 -25.83 2.40
N THR A 443 -6.81 -27.07 2.80
CA THR A 443 -7.37 -28.27 2.15
C THR A 443 -8.90 -28.25 2.15
N GLY A 444 -9.52 -27.85 3.26
CA GLY A 444 -10.97 -27.69 3.35
C GLY A 444 -11.51 -26.60 2.42
N ALA A 445 -10.75 -25.52 2.21
CA ALA A 445 -11.12 -24.43 1.31
C ALA A 445 -11.14 -24.92 -0.15
N ASP A 446 -10.12 -25.67 -0.57
CA ASP A 446 -10.05 -26.18 -1.93
C ASP A 446 -11.18 -27.17 -2.24
N LEU A 447 -11.45 -28.11 -1.32
CA LEU A 447 -12.58 -29.03 -1.45
C LEU A 447 -13.90 -28.27 -1.62
N PHE A 448 -14.09 -27.20 -0.85
CA PHE A 448 -15.28 -26.37 -0.93
C PHE A 448 -15.43 -25.66 -2.28
N ARG A 449 -14.32 -25.17 -2.86
CA ARG A 449 -14.33 -24.59 -4.21
C ARG A 449 -14.67 -25.63 -5.27
N ASN A 450 -14.08 -26.82 -5.20
CA ASN A 450 -14.30 -27.88 -6.20
C ASN A 450 -15.75 -28.38 -6.20
N GLU A 451 -16.38 -28.45 -5.02
CA GLU A 451 -17.78 -28.86 -4.90
C GLU A 451 -18.77 -27.72 -5.23
N TRP A 452 -18.32 -26.46 -5.35
CA TRP A 452 -19.18 -25.27 -5.43
C TRP A 452 -20.28 -25.37 -6.48
N ALA A 453 -19.93 -25.73 -7.73
CA ALA A 453 -20.92 -25.83 -8.82
C ALA A 453 -22.06 -26.82 -8.47
N GLY A 454 -21.72 -27.98 -7.93
CA GLY A 454 -22.70 -28.97 -7.50
C GLY A 454 -23.50 -28.53 -6.27
N LEU A 455 -22.93 -27.72 -5.39
CA LEU A 455 -23.66 -27.14 -4.25
C LEU A 455 -24.67 -26.08 -4.72
N ILE A 456 -24.31 -25.24 -5.69
CA ILE A 456 -25.21 -24.23 -6.26
C ILE A 456 -26.38 -24.88 -7.00
N GLU A 457 -26.12 -25.91 -7.81
CA GLU A 457 -27.17 -26.69 -8.49
C GLU A 457 -28.13 -27.33 -7.47
N GLU A 458 -27.60 -27.88 -6.39
CA GLU A 458 -28.40 -28.48 -5.31
C GLU A 458 -29.25 -27.42 -4.58
N LEU A 459 -28.69 -26.24 -4.29
CA LEU A 459 -29.43 -25.14 -3.67
C LEU A 459 -30.53 -24.57 -4.57
N GLU A 460 -30.31 -24.50 -5.89
CA GLU A 460 -31.32 -24.10 -6.87
C GLU A 460 -32.44 -25.14 -6.95
N SER A 461 -32.10 -26.42 -7.11
CA SER A 461 -33.08 -27.50 -7.22
C SER A 461 -33.95 -27.67 -5.97
N THR A 462 -33.42 -27.31 -4.79
CA THR A 462 -34.12 -27.33 -3.50
C THR A 462 -34.84 -26.01 -3.17
N ASN A 463 -34.85 -25.04 -4.10
CA ASN A 463 -35.46 -23.71 -3.93
C ASN A 463 -34.93 -22.92 -2.72
N ARG A 464 -33.67 -23.14 -2.32
CA ARG A 464 -33.00 -22.39 -1.24
C ARG A 464 -32.39 -21.08 -1.72
N ILE A 465 -32.05 -21.00 -3.01
CA ILE A 465 -31.60 -19.79 -3.69
C ILE A 465 -32.42 -19.58 -4.97
N THR A 466 -32.49 -18.33 -5.45
CA THR A 466 -33.16 -18.03 -6.73
C THR A 466 -32.26 -18.38 -7.91
N ARG A 467 -32.88 -18.59 -9.09
CA ARG A 467 -32.13 -18.81 -10.34
C ARG A 467 -31.17 -17.66 -10.68
N GLU A 468 -31.59 -16.41 -10.44
CA GLU A 468 -30.73 -15.23 -10.62
C GLU A 468 -29.51 -15.27 -9.69
N GLN A 469 -29.69 -15.71 -8.44
CA GLN A 469 -28.58 -15.91 -7.51
C GLN A 469 -27.66 -17.05 -7.95
N ALA A 470 -28.22 -18.18 -8.40
CA ALA A 470 -27.44 -19.30 -8.91
C ALA A 470 -26.59 -18.91 -10.13
N GLU A 471 -27.16 -18.15 -11.07
CA GLU A 471 -26.44 -17.65 -12.26
C GLU A 471 -25.36 -16.62 -11.88
N LYS A 472 -25.65 -15.72 -10.94
CA LYS A 472 -24.71 -14.67 -10.50
C LYS A 472 -23.56 -15.19 -9.64
N TYR A 473 -23.82 -16.16 -8.76
CA TYR A 473 -22.86 -16.69 -7.79
C TYR A 473 -22.37 -18.10 -8.17
N ASN A 474 -22.36 -18.43 -9.47
CA ASN A 474 -21.97 -19.73 -10.00
C ASN A 474 -20.47 -20.06 -9.82
N VAL A 475 -19.63 -19.06 -9.56
CA VAL A 475 -18.19 -19.21 -9.35
C VAL A 475 -17.83 -18.62 -8.00
N LEU A 476 -17.12 -19.41 -7.18
CA LEU A 476 -16.52 -18.96 -5.94
C LEU A 476 -15.03 -18.70 -6.15
N THR A 477 -14.60 -17.49 -5.83
CA THR A 477 -13.19 -17.14 -5.74
C THR A 477 -12.68 -17.43 -4.33
N ILE A 478 -11.66 -18.26 -4.20
CA ILE A 478 -10.99 -18.53 -2.92
C ILE A 478 -9.53 -18.11 -3.00
N VAL A 479 -9.01 -17.48 -1.95
CA VAL A 479 -7.58 -17.24 -1.75
C VAL A 479 -7.16 -17.75 -0.37
N GLY A 480 -6.06 -18.49 -0.32
CA GLY A 480 -5.50 -19.02 0.92
C GLY A 480 -4.31 -18.21 1.44
N LEU A 481 -4.21 -18.01 2.74
CA LEU A 481 -3.00 -17.55 3.43
C LEU A 481 -2.61 -18.56 4.50
N VAL A 482 -1.30 -18.72 4.72
CA VAL A 482 -0.79 -19.68 5.70
C VAL A 482 -0.56 -19.01 7.04
N GLY A 483 -1.52 -19.17 7.95
CA GLY A 483 -1.41 -18.79 9.37
C GLY A 483 -1.04 -20.01 10.21
N SER A 484 0.25 -20.21 10.45
CA SER A 484 0.80 -21.35 11.20
C SER A 484 2.07 -20.94 11.94
N ILE A 485 2.23 -21.39 13.19
CA ILE A 485 3.49 -21.22 13.92
C ILE A 485 4.53 -22.27 13.54
N ASP A 486 4.08 -23.40 12.97
CA ASP A 486 4.92 -24.59 12.78
C ASP A 486 5.91 -24.43 11.61
N ASN A 487 5.68 -23.45 10.72
CA ASN A 487 6.36 -23.29 9.43
C ASN A 487 6.40 -24.59 8.61
N ASP A 488 5.25 -25.26 8.52
CA ASP A 488 5.12 -26.61 7.98
C ASP A 488 4.73 -26.66 6.49
N MET A 489 4.40 -25.53 5.88
CA MET A 489 3.99 -25.44 4.47
C MET A 489 5.18 -25.30 3.52
N SER A 490 5.45 -26.33 2.72
CA SER A 490 6.62 -26.41 1.83
C SER A 490 6.71 -25.35 0.72
N SER A 491 5.62 -24.66 0.40
CA SER A 491 5.59 -23.69 -0.72
C SER A 491 5.79 -22.23 -0.28
N THR A 492 6.17 -22.00 0.97
CA THR A 492 6.48 -20.67 1.50
C THR A 492 7.67 -20.77 2.45
N ASP A 493 8.60 -19.82 2.37
CA ASP A 493 9.82 -19.83 3.19
C ASP A 493 9.48 -19.65 4.68
N ILE A 494 8.54 -18.76 4.97
CA ILE A 494 8.08 -18.44 6.34
C ILE A 494 6.55 -18.31 6.33
N THR A 495 5.88 -18.96 7.29
CA THR A 495 4.44 -18.81 7.55
C THR A 495 4.15 -17.72 8.58
N ILE A 496 2.96 -17.13 8.50
CA ILE A 496 2.54 -16.07 9.43
C ILE A 496 2.42 -16.63 10.85
N GLY A 497 3.24 -16.11 11.76
CA GLY A 497 3.30 -16.44 13.18
C GLY A 497 4.51 -17.27 13.59
N ALA A 498 5.24 -17.85 12.64
CA ALA A 498 6.43 -18.67 12.93
C ALA A 498 7.54 -17.87 13.61
N VAL A 499 7.80 -16.65 13.14
CA VAL A 499 8.86 -15.79 13.71
C VAL A 499 8.51 -15.33 15.12
N THR A 500 7.26 -14.92 15.37
CA THR A 500 6.80 -14.56 16.71
C THR A 500 6.89 -15.75 17.66
N SER A 501 6.54 -16.96 17.20
CA SER A 501 6.69 -18.17 17.99
C SER A 501 8.15 -18.42 18.37
N LEU A 502 9.06 -18.27 17.41
CA LEU A 502 10.50 -18.35 17.63
C LEU A 502 11.01 -17.30 18.63
N HIS A 503 10.49 -16.07 18.60
CA HIS A 503 10.78 -15.06 19.64
C HIS A 503 10.42 -15.56 21.04
N ARG A 504 9.22 -16.15 21.21
CA ARG A 504 8.78 -16.70 22.51
C ARG A 504 9.69 -17.83 23.00
N ILE A 505 10.15 -18.70 22.09
CA ILE A 505 11.10 -19.76 22.41
C ILE A 505 12.43 -19.16 22.89
N CYS A 506 13.01 -18.25 22.12
CA CYS A 506 14.29 -17.62 22.45
C CYS A 506 14.22 -16.83 23.77
N GLU A 507 13.15 -16.08 24.02
CA GLU A 507 12.93 -15.37 25.29
C GLU A 507 12.94 -16.32 26.50
N ALA A 508 12.26 -17.47 26.38
CA ALA A 508 12.25 -18.47 27.43
C ALA A 508 13.62 -19.14 27.65
N VAL A 509 14.32 -19.48 26.57
CA VAL A 509 15.65 -20.11 26.65
C VAL A 509 16.71 -19.12 27.16
N ASP A 510 16.64 -17.85 26.76
CA ASP A 510 17.52 -16.80 27.26
C ASP A 510 17.29 -16.57 28.76
N ALA A 511 16.03 -16.58 29.23
CA ALA A 511 15.70 -16.51 30.65
C ALA A 511 16.26 -17.72 31.43
N VAL A 512 16.05 -18.94 30.91
CA VAL A 512 16.57 -20.18 31.51
C VAL A 512 18.10 -20.24 31.51
N SER A 513 18.75 -19.69 30.47
CA SER A 513 20.20 -19.71 30.32
C SER A 513 20.93 -19.06 31.49
N THR A 514 20.37 -17.98 32.06
CA THR A 514 20.98 -17.28 33.19
C THR A 514 21.07 -18.16 34.44
N THR A 515 20.00 -18.86 34.80
CA THR A 515 19.98 -19.78 35.95
C THR A 515 20.77 -21.07 35.66
N ALA A 516 20.78 -21.53 34.41
CA ALA A 516 21.55 -22.70 34.00
C ALA A 516 23.06 -22.50 34.21
N LEU A 517 23.57 -21.30 33.89
CA LEU A 517 24.98 -20.93 34.10
C LEU A 517 25.35 -20.91 35.59
N SER A 518 24.48 -20.37 36.45
CA SER A 518 24.74 -20.27 37.90
C SER A 518 24.90 -21.63 38.57
N HIS A 519 24.09 -22.61 38.17
CA HIS A 519 24.08 -23.94 38.80
C HIS A 519 24.79 -25.03 37.98
N SER A 520 25.38 -24.68 36.83
CA SER A 520 26.01 -25.63 35.89
C SER A 520 25.08 -26.78 35.46
N ARG A 521 23.81 -26.46 35.20
CA ARG A 521 22.71 -27.42 34.96
C ARG A 521 22.50 -27.75 33.48
N ALA A 522 21.73 -28.82 33.25
CA ALA A 522 21.17 -29.15 31.95
C ALA A 522 19.68 -28.80 31.88
N PHE A 523 19.21 -28.34 30.72
CA PHE A 523 17.81 -28.07 30.44
C PHE A 523 17.39 -28.75 29.16
N VAL A 524 16.24 -29.42 29.19
CA VAL A 524 15.55 -29.96 28.02
C VAL A 524 14.35 -29.05 27.75
N ILE A 525 14.32 -28.41 26.60
CA ILE A 525 13.28 -27.46 26.20
C ILE A 525 12.42 -28.11 25.12
N GLU A 526 11.16 -28.36 25.44
CA GLU A 526 10.18 -28.91 24.49
C GLU A 526 9.47 -27.75 23.77
N VAL A 527 9.60 -27.74 22.44
CA VAL A 527 9.04 -26.71 21.55
C VAL A 527 7.92 -27.29 20.70
N MET A 528 6.93 -26.46 20.37
CA MET A 528 5.85 -26.84 19.45
C MET A 528 6.39 -26.90 18.01
N GLY A 529 5.60 -27.49 17.12
CA GLY A 529 5.97 -27.66 15.72
C GLY A 529 5.26 -28.83 15.04
N ARG A 530 4.51 -29.64 15.79
CA ARG A 530 3.76 -30.84 15.34
C ARG A 530 4.56 -31.83 14.48
N HIS A 531 4.70 -31.54 13.19
CA HIS A 531 5.39 -32.38 12.19
C HIS A 531 6.60 -31.66 11.54
N CYS A 532 6.94 -30.46 12.02
CA CYS A 532 8.01 -29.63 11.50
C CYS A 532 9.05 -29.33 12.59
N GLY A 533 10.32 -29.50 12.25
CA GLY A 533 11.46 -29.20 13.10
C GLY A 533 11.95 -27.75 13.03
N TRP A 534 11.34 -26.89 12.20
CA TRP A 534 11.78 -25.52 11.94
C TRP A 534 11.99 -24.70 13.23
N LEU A 535 10.99 -24.66 14.12
CA LEU A 535 11.10 -23.94 15.38
C LEU A 535 12.24 -24.45 16.27
N ALA A 536 12.42 -25.78 16.34
CA ALA A 536 13.47 -26.39 17.15
C ALA A 536 14.87 -26.11 16.61
N LEU A 537 15.06 -26.24 15.29
CA LEU A 537 16.33 -25.96 14.63
C LEU A 537 16.71 -24.49 14.77
N MET A 538 15.79 -23.59 14.42
CA MET A 538 16.01 -22.15 14.49
C MET A 538 16.29 -21.68 15.91
N ALA A 539 15.54 -22.20 16.90
CA ALA A 539 15.81 -21.93 18.30
C ALA A 539 17.18 -22.47 18.73
N GLY A 540 17.59 -23.64 18.23
CA GLY A 540 18.89 -24.23 18.51
C GLY A 540 20.04 -23.34 18.06
N ILE A 541 19.94 -22.81 16.85
CA ILE A 541 20.90 -21.85 16.29
C ILE A 541 20.88 -20.55 17.10
N ALA A 542 19.70 -19.95 17.29
CA ALA A 542 19.53 -18.65 17.93
C ALA A 542 19.92 -18.64 19.43
N THR A 543 19.90 -19.78 20.10
CA THR A 543 20.22 -19.89 21.54
C THR A 543 21.57 -20.56 21.81
N GLY A 544 22.19 -21.17 20.77
CA GLY A 544 23.41 -21.94 20.91
C GLY A 544 23.22 -23.25 21.69
N ALA A 545 22.11 -23.94 21.42
CA ALA A 545 21.79 -25.23 22.03
C ALA A 545 22.83 -26.30 21.70
N ASP A 546 23.09 -27.18 22.66
CA ASP A 546 24.08 -28.26 22.56
C ASP A 546 23.63 -29.39 21.63
N PHE A 547 22.32 -29.66 21.60
CA PHE A 547 21.73 -30.67 20.75
C PHE A 547 20.28 -30.29 20.40
N VAL A 548 19.83 -30.62 19.18
CA VAL A 548 18.46 -30.40 18.73
C VAL A 548 17.89 -31.71 18.15
N PHE A 549 16.65 -32.03 18.50
CA PHE A 549 15.91 -33.13 17.89
C PHE A 549 14.81 -32.60 16.97
N ILE A 550 14.89 -32.97 15.69
CA ILE A 550 13.91 -32.62 14.64
C ILE A 550 13.42 -33.87 13.91
N PRO A 551 12.14 -33.91 13.46
CA PRO A 551 11.59 -35.05 12.72
C PRO A 551 12.19 -35.24 11.32
N GLU A 552 12.66 -34.18 10.67
CA GLU A 552 13.21 -34.25 9.31
C GLU A 552 14.59 -34.89 9.26
N LYS A 553 15.35 -34.82 10.36
CA LYS A 553 16.66 -35.45 10.49
C LYS A 553 16.80 -36.11 11.86
N PRO A 554 16.15 -37.26 12.08
CA PRO A 554 16.30 -37.99 13.32
C PRO A 554 17.76 -38.45 13.49
N PRO A 555 18.23 -38.72 14.72
CA PRO A 555 19.55 -39.28 14.95
C PRO A 555 19.75 -40.58 14.16
N GLN A 556 20.89 -40.69 13.47
CA GLN A 556 21.14 -41.81 12.53
C GLN A 556 21.86 -43.00 13.20
N GLN A 557 22.57 -42.74 14.30
CA GLN A 557 23.27 -43.75 15.07
C GLN A 557 22.28 -44.70 15.77
N ASP A 558 22.64 -45.99 15.90
CA ASP A 558 21.84 -46.97 16.65
C ASP A 558 21.71 -46.59 18.13
N ASP A 559 22.81 -46.20 18.78
CA ASP A 559 22.86 -45.69 20.16
C ASP A 559 23.03 -44.17 20.14
N TRP A 560 21.99 -43.49 19.66
CA TRP A 560 21.96 -42.03 19.58
C TRP A 560 22.04 -41.38 20.97
N GLU A 561 21.61 -42.07 22.02
CA GLU A 561 21.70 -41.62 23.40
C GLU A 561 23.17 -41.41 23.81
N SER A 562 24.03 -42.40 23.53
CA SER A 562 25.47 -42.27 23.77
C SER A 562 26.11 -41.21 22.88
N PHE A 563 25.66 -41.08 21.62
CA PHE A 563 26.15 -40.03 20.73
C PHE A 563 25.84 -38.64 21.29
N MET A 564 24.58 -38.37 21.68
CA MET A 564 24.20 -37.11 22.33
C MET A 564 25.02 -36.87 23.61
N CYS A 565 25.18 -37.90 24.46
CA CYS A 565 25.99 -37.80 25.66
C CYS A 565 27.44 -37.39 25.35
N SER A 566 28.04 -37.95 24.29
CA SER A 566 29.40 -37.60 23.89
C SER A 566 29.53 -36.13 23.46
N VAL A 567 28.55 -35.58 22.74
CA VAL A 567 28.53 -34.17 22.33
C VAL A 567 28.46 -33.27 23.56
N VAL A 568 27.52 -33.58 24.47
CA VAL A 568 27.34 -32.81 25.71
C VAL A 568 28.61 -32.86 26.58
N GLU A 569 29.23 -34.03 26.73
CA GLU A 569 30.48 -34.16 27.48
C GLU A 569 31.62 -33.34 26.85
N ARG A 570 31.78 -33.35 25.52
CA ARG A 570 32.80 -32.53 24.85
C ARG A 570 32.64 -31.05 25.17
N HIS A 571 31.43 -30.51 25.04
CA HIS A 571 31.17 -29.11 25.37
C HIS A 571 31.48 -28.79 26.84
N ARG A 572 31.15 -29.69 27.76
CA ARG A 572 31.42 -29.50 29.20
C ARG A 572 32.92 -29.60 29.51
N HIS A 573 33.65 -30.52 28.88
CA HIS A 573 35.10 -30.61 28.99
C HIS A 573 35.82 -29.37 28.45
N LEU A 574 35.29 -28.75 27.40
CA LEU A 574 35.78 -27.46 26.91
C LEU A 574 35.54 -26.31 27.91
N GLY A 575 34.61 -26.48 28.86
CA GLY A 575 34.33 -25.52 29.92
C GLY A 575 32.90 -24.97 29.94
N LYS A 576 32.03 -25.41 29.03
CA LYS A 576 30.63 -24.94 28.97
C LYS A 576 29.86 -25.40 30.21
N ARG A 577 29.37 -24.42 31.00
CA ARG A 577 28.69 -24.71 32.28
C ARG A 577 27.22 -25.09 32.10
N LYS A 578 26.54 -24.47 31.14
CA LYS A 578 25.12 -24.75 30.82
C LYS A 578 25.03 -25.76 29.69
N THR A 579 24.06 -26.66 29.79
CA THR A 579 23.70 -27.57 28.69
C THR A 579 22.23 -27.33 28.33
N VAL A 580 21.95 -27.09 27.06
CA VAL A 580 20.59 -26.88 26.56
C VAL A 580 20.34 -27.85 25.41
N VAL A 581 19.32 -28.69 25.57
CA VAL A 581 18.84 -29.61 24.54
C VAL A 581 17.45 -29.15 24.14
N ILE A 582 17.21 -28.93 22.84
CA ILE A 582 15.90 -28.54 22.32
C ILE A 582 15.28 -29.74 21.61
N VAL A 583 14.02 -30.03 21.93
CA VAL A 583 13.29 -31.16 21.35
C VAL A 583 11.98 -30.67 20.75
N ALA A 584 11.77 -30.95 19.46
CA ALA A 584 10.50 -30.68 18.81
C ALA A 584 9.40 -31.61 19.36
N GLU A 585 8.15 -31.13 19.42
CA GLU A 585 6.98 -31.95 19.77
C GLU A 585 6.88 -33.22 18.91
N GLY A 586 7.23 -33.11 17.63
CA GLY A 586 7.26 -34.20 16.67
C GLY A 586 8.55 -35.00 16.62
N ALA A 587 9.48 -34.84 17.57
CA ALA A 587 10.77 -35.50 17.54
C ALA A 587 10.64 -37.04 17.56
N ILE A 588 11.38 -37.69 16.67
CA ILE A 588 11.39 -39.14 16.48
C ILE A 588 12.82 -39.65 16.30
N ASP A 589 13.04 -40.94 16.55
CA ASP A 589 14.24 -41.65 16.11
C ASP A 589 14.10 -42.16 14.67
N LYS A 590 15.16 -42.79 14.14
CA LYS A 590 15.16 -43.36 12.78
C LYS A 590 14.14 -44.49 12.57
N ASP A 591 13.65 -45.08 13.65
CA ASP A 591 12.65 -46.15 13.66
C ASP A 591 11.22 -45.64 13.90
N LEU A 592 11.05 -44.32 13.89
CA LEU A 592 9.78 -43.60 14.09
C LEU A 592 9.24 -43.68 15.53
N ASN A 593 10.07 -44.07 16.50
CA ASN A 593 9.69 -44.00 17.90
C ASN A 593 9.78 -42.54 18.39
N PRO A 594 8.79 -42.05 19.15
CA PRO A 594 8.78 -40.68 19.62
C PRO A 594 9.85 -40.44 20.71
N ILE A 595 10.62 -39.36 20.57
CA ILE A 595 11.62 -38.92 21.54
C ILE A 595 10.99 -37.86 22.44
N LYS A 596 10.71 -38.22 23.69
CA LYS A 596 10.04 -37.34 24.67
C LYS A 596 11.03 -36.58 25.55
N ALA A 597 10.67 -35.37 25.95
CA ALA A 597 11.53 -34.52 26.80
C ALA A 597 11.92 -35.16 28.14
N GLU A 598 10.98 -35.86 28.82
CA GLU A 598 11.28 -36.56 30.07
C GLU A 598 12.29 -37.70 29.87
N TYR A 599 12.24 -38.40 28.73
CA TYR A 599 13.21 -39.45 28.41
C TYR A 599 14.62 -38.88 28.23
N LEU A 600 14.74 -37.73 27.55
CA LEU A 600 16.01 -37.02 27.41
C LEU A 600 16.56 -36.57 28.77
N LYS A 601 15.70 -36.09 29.68
CA LYS A 601 16.09 -35.73 31.04
C LYS A 601 16.64 -36.94 31.80
N ASP A 602 16.00 -38.09 31.70
CA ASP A 602 16.49 -39.32 32.34
C ASP A 602 17.85 -39.74 31.79
N ILE A 603 18.08 -39.61 30.48
CA ILE A 603 19.39 -39.91 29.86
C ILE A 603 20.47 -38.98 30.42
N LEU A 604 20.24 -37.66 30.38
CA LEU A 604 21.22 -36.66 30.87
C LEU A 604 21.48 -36.79 32.37
N THR A 605 20.47 -37.18 33.16
CA THR A 605 20.61 -37.39 34.60
C THR A 605 21.34 -38.69 34.92
N ASN A 606 20.94 -39.81 34.31
CA ASN A 606 21.45 -41.13 34.65
C ASN A 606 22.80 -41.45 34.02
N ARG A 607 23.02 -41.05 32.76
CA ARG A 607 24.28 -41.33 32.05
C ARG A 607 25.37 -40.29 32.35
N LEU A 608 25.02 -39.00 32.42
CA LEU A 608 25.99 -37.91 32.61
C LEU A 608 26.03 -37.32 34.02
N GLY A 609 25.11 -37.71 34.91
CA GLY A 609 25.05 -37.16 36.28
C GLY A 609 24.67 -35.67 36.34
N LEU A 610 24.03 -35.13 35.30
CA LEU A 610 23.67 -33.71 35.24
C LEU A 610 22.32 -33.44 35.92
N ASP A 611 22.26 -32.43 36.79
CA ASP A 611 20.99 -31.94 37.34
C ASP A 611 20.15 -31.31 36.21
N THR A 612 19.22 -32.11 35.69
CA THR A 612 18.47 -31.80 34.47
C THR A 612 17.04 -31.38 34.79
N ARG A 613 16.55 -30.35 34.10
CA ARG A 613 15.17 -29.87 34.20
C ARG A 613 14.51 -29.82 32.83
N VAL A 614 13.21 -30.11 32.79
CA VAL A 614 12.39 -30.01 31.58
C VAL A 614 11.58 -28.72 31.64
N THR A 615 11.51 -28.02 30.51
CA THR A 615 10.62 -26.86 30.32
C THR A 615 9.81 -27.07 29.05
N ILE A 616 8.50 -27.25 29.23
CA ILE A 616 7.55 -27.39 28.13
C ILE A 616 6.90 -26.02 27.94
N LEU A 617 7.18 -25.36 26.82
CA LEU A 617 6.66 -24.01 26.57
C LEU A 617 5.15 -24.01 26.31
N GLY A 618 4.67 -25.05 25.61
CA GLY A 618 3.26 -25.20 25.24
C GLY A 618 2.71 -23.95 24.55
N HIS A 619 1.49 -23.55 24.89
CA HIS A 619 0.73 -22.48 24.23
C HIS A 619 1.32 -21.07 24.39
N THR A 620 2.35 -20.87 25.23
CA THR A 620 3.07 -19.59 25.27
C THR A 620 3.66 -19.22 23.91
N GLN A 621 3.95 -20.21 23.06
CA GLN A 621 4.43 -20.07 21.69
C GLN A 621 3.40 -19.54 20.68
N ARG A 622 2.10 -19.58 21.01
CA ARG A 622 1.00 -19.06 20.16
C ARG A 622 0.55 -17.67 20.59
N GLY A 623 0.85 -17.30 21.83
CA GLY A 623 0.40 -16.05 22.45
C GLY A 623 1.36 -14.87 22.25
N GLY A 624 0.90 -13.71 22.72
CA GLY A 624 1.65 -12.45 22.70
C GLY A 624 1.43 -11.63 21.43
N SER A 625 1.84 -10.37 21.49
CA SER A 625 1.80 -9.47 20.34
C SER A 625 2.74 -9.97 19.22
N PRO A 626 2.33 -9.87 17.95
CA PRO A 626 3.18 -10.29 16.84
C PRO A 626 4.47 -9.46 16.78
N ALA A 627 5.58 -10.14 16.49
CA ALA A 627 6.87 -9.51 16.20
C ALA A 627 6.77 -8.67 14.91
N PHE A 628 7.74 -7.78 14.70
CA PHE A 628 7.78 -6.89 13.53
C PHE A 628 7.56 -7.66 12.21
N PHE A 629 8.33 -8.74 12.00
CA PHE A 629 8.32 -9.49 10.75
C PHE A 629 6.93 -10.08 10.44
N ASP A 630 6.25 -10.68 11.42
CA ASP A 630 4.92 -11.24 11.20
C ASP A 630 3.86 -10.16 10.94
N ARG A 631 4.01 -8.94 11.49
CA ARG A 631 3.12 -7.82 11.15
C ARG A 631 3.29 -7.38 9.70
N LEU A 632 4.54 -7.28 9.26
CA LEU A 632 4.88 -6.92 7.87
C LEU A 632 4.38 -7.99 6.90
N LEU A 633 4.75 -9.25 7.14
CA LEU A 633 4.39 -10.40 6.31
C LEU A 633 2.87 -10.55 6.20
N ALA A 634 2.15 -10.52 7.32
CA ALA A 634 0.69 -10.62 7.33
C ALA A 634 0.02 -9.46 6.60
N THR A 635 0.56 -8.25 6.72
CA THR A 635 -0.02 -7.05 6.08
C THR A 635 0.17 -7.10 4.56
N THR A 636 1.38 -7.42 4.10
CA THR A 636 1.71 -7.51 2.68
C THR A 636 0.99 -8.68 2.00
N GLN A 637 0.96 -9.87 2.63
CA GLN A 637 0.18 -10.99 2.12
C GLN A 637 -1.33 -10.71 2.11
N GLY A 638 -1.86 -9.98 3.11
CA GLY A 638 -3.27 -9.62 3.16
C GLY A 638 -3.69 -8.64 2.06
N ILE A 639 -2.80 -7.74 1.65
CA ILE A 639 -2.97 -6.87 0.48
C ILE A 639 -3.01 -7.72 -0.79
N GLU A 640 -1.99 -8.57 -0.97
CA GLU A 640 -1.88 -9.44 -2.14
C GLU A 640 -3.07 -10.39 -2.27
N ALA A 641 -3.62 -10.87 -1.15
CA ALA A 641 -4.80 -11.72 -1.16
C ALA A 641 -6.04 -11.03 -1.74
N VAL A 642 -6.21 -9.73 -1.49
CA VAL A 642 -7.31 -8.96 -2.07
C VAL A 642 -7.07 -8.72 -3.56
N ASP A 643 -5.86 -8.36 -3.97
CA ASP A 643 -5.55 -8.20 -5.40
C ASP A 643 -5.73 -9.54 -6.15
N ALA A 644 -5.31 -10.67 -5.55
CA ALA A 644 -5.56 -12.00 -6.07
C ALA A 644 -7.05 -12.34 -6.21
N VAL A 645 -7.92 -11.87 -5.30
CA VAL A 645 -9.38 -12.01 -5.42
C VAL A 645 -9.92 -11.18 -6.59
N LEU A 646 -9.44 -9.94 -6.74
CA LEU A 646 -9.92 -9.00 -7.76
C LEU A 646 -9.48 -9.39 -9.17
N GLU A 647 -8.30 -9.99 -9.30
CA GLU A 647 -7.73 -10.48 -10.56
C GLU A 647 -8.19 -11.90 -10.92
N ALA A 648 -8.86 -12.60 -10.00
CA ALA A 648 -9.28 -13.97 -10.23
C ALA A 648 -10.32 -14.08 -11.36
N THR A 649 -10.11 -15.04 -12.25
CA THR A 649 -11.07 -15.45 -13.27
C THR A 649 -11.60 -16.85 -12.95
N LYS A 650 -12.63 -17.29 -13.66
CA LYS A 650 -13.20 -18.64 -13.52
C LYS A 650 -12.14 -19.75 -13.66
N ASP A 651 -11.17 -19.56 -14.55
CA ASP A 651 -10.14 -20.55 -14.88
C ASP A 651 -8.89 -20.42 -13.99
N THR A 652 -8.78 -19.36 -13.18
CA THR A 652 -7.63 -19.14 -12.30
C THR A 652 -7.65 -20.18 -11.16
N PRO A 653 -6.62 -21.02 -11.00
CA PRO A 653 -6.54 -21.98 -9.90
C PRO A 653 -6.46 -21.25 -8.55
N THR A 654 -6.86 -21.91 -7.46
CA THR A 654 -6.94 -21.28 -6.13
C THR A 654 -5.54 -20.87 -5.71
N PRO A 655 -5.23 -19.57 -5.55
CA PRO A 655 -3.91 -19.17 -5.11
C PRO A 655 -3.79 -19.29 -3.59
N MET A 656 -2.62 -19.74 -3.16
CA MET A 656 -2.07 -19.56 -1.83
C MET A 656 -1.10 -18.39 -1.90
N ILE A 657 -1.26 -17.41 -1.03
CA ILE A 657 -0.28 -16.34 -0.85
C ILE A 657 0.81 -16.85 0.11
N GLY A 658 2.06 -16.73 -0.32
CA GLY A 658 3.22 -17.10 0.47
C GLY A 658 4.37 -16.12 0.25
N MET A 659 5.55 -16.51 0.71
CA MET A 659 6.79 -15.78 0.49
C MET A 659 7.83 -16.73 -0.11
N THR A 660 8.48 -16.31 -1.19
CA THR A 660 9.60 -17.02 -1.80
C THR A 660 10.67 -15.99 -2.14
N ASP A 661 11.93 -16.26 -1.80
CA ASP A 661 13.04 -15.33 -2.02
C ASP A 661 12.75 -13.94 -1.41
N ASN A 662 12.18 -13.94 -0.20
CA ASN A 662 11.81 -12.72 0.54
C ASN A 662 10.85 -11.79 -0.23
N ARG A 663 10.12 -12.32 -1.22
CA ARG A 663 9.08 -11.62 -1.99
C ARG A 663 7.74 -12.34 -1.84
N ILE A 664 6.66 -11.58 -1.87
CA ILE A 664 5.31 -12.16 -1.83
C ILE A 664 5.02 -12.84 -3.16
N THR A 665 4.55 -14.08 -3.11
CA THR A 665 4.26 -14.89 -4.30
C THR A 665 2.88 -15.54 -4.20
N ARG A 666 2.28 -15.81 -5.37
CA ARG A 666 1.04 -16.60 -5.50
C ARG A 666 1.42 -17.99 -5.96
N PHE A 667 1.07 -19.02 -5.20
CA PHE A 667 1.32 -20.42 -5.53
C PHE A 667 0.02 -21.21 -5.63
N PRO A 668 -0.16 -22.15 -6.58
CA PRO A 668 -1.39 -22.95 -6.64
C PRO A 668 -1.59 -23.78 -5.35
N LEU A 669 -2.71 -23.56 -4.66
CA LEU A 669 -3.00 -24.10 -3.33
C LEU A 669 -2.85 -25.62 -3.27
N MET A 670 -3.41 -26.35 -4.24
CA MET A 670 -3.34 -27.81 -4.26
C MET A 670 -1.96 -28.37 -4.55
N LYS A 671 -1.11 -27.61 -5.25
CA LYS A 671 0.29 -27.99 -5.37
C LYS A 671 1.00 -27.84 -4.02
N ALA A 672 0.70 -26.77 -3.27
CA ALA A 672 1.29 -26.55 -1.95
C ALA A 672 0.89 -27.63 -0.94
N VAL A 673 -0.42 -27.91 -0.82
CA VAL A 673 -0.94 -28.97 0.06
C VAL A 673 -0.33 -30.33 -0.29
N LYS A 674 -0.23 -30.64 -1.58
CA LYS A 674 0.37 -31.91 -2.03
C LYS A 674 1.84 -32.01 -1.59
N LEU A 675 2.64 -30.97 -1.80
CA LEU A 675 4.05 -30.96 -1.38
C LEU A 675 4.19 -31.10 0.14
N THR A 676 3.32 -30.47 0.93
CA THR A 676 3.30 -30.61 2.39
C THR A 676 2.99 -32.05 2.82
N HIS A 677 2.01 -32.71 2.20
CA HIS A 677 1.70 -34.12 2.48
C HIS A 677 2.84 -35.06 2.06
N GLU A 678 3.57 -34.75 0.98
CA GLU A 678 4.74 -35.52 0.55
C GLU A 678 5.85 -35.54 1.63
N VAL A 679 5.97 -34.49 2.47
CA VAL A 679 6.92 -34.48 3.60
C VAL A 679 6.52 -35.54 4.64
N ALA A 680 5.23 -35.56 5.02
CA ALA A 680 4.72 -36.52 5.99
C ALA A 680 4.84 -37.96 5.47
N GLU A 681 4.57 -38.17 4.17
CA GLU A 681 4.76 -39.46 3.50
C GLU A 681 6.23 -39.87 3.53
N ALA A 682 7.15 -38.98 3.16
CA ALA A 682 8.59 -39.23 3.16
C ALA A 682 9.10 -39.65 4.56
N ILE A 683 8.64 -38.98 5.62
CA ILE A 683 8.95 -39.37 7.01
C ILE A 683 8.39 -40.75 7.33
N SER A 684 7.13 -41.03 6.96
CA SER A 684 6.48 -42.32 7.25
C SER A 684 7.18 -43.53 6.61
N VAL A 685 7.79 -43.35 5.45
CA VAL A 685 8.57 -44.38 4.75
C VAL A 685 10.07 -44.35 5.09
N LYS A 686 10.46 -43.60 6.14
CA LYS A 686 11.84 -43.43 6.60
C LYS A 686 12.78 -42.80 5.56
N ASN A 687 12.25 -42.05 4.60
CA ASN A 687 13.04 -41.28 3.62
C ASN A 687 13.26 -39.84 4.11
N PHE A 688 14.10 -39.71 5.14
CA PHE A 688 14.43 -38.42 5.77
C PHE A 688 15.20 -37.47 4.84
N GLY A 689 15.95 -38.01 3.87
CA GLY A 689 16.63 -37.20 2.84
C GLY A 689 15.62 -36.43 2.00
N ARG A 690 14.58 -37.12 1.50
CA ARG A 690 13.50 -36.47 0.76
C ARG A 690 12.70 -35.49 1.62
N ALA A 691 12.49 -35.79 2.91
CA ALA A 691 11.80 -34.88 3.83
C ALA A 691 12.56 -33.54 3.98
N MET A 692 13.89 -33.56 4.07
CA MET A 692 14.73 -32.35 4.10
C MET A 692 14.67 -31.57 2.78
N GLU A 693 14.72 -32.26 1.63
CA GLU A 693 14.63 -31.62 0.29
C GLU A 693 13.29 -30.93 0.02
N LEU A 694 12.22 -31.40 0.64
CA LEU A 694 10.86 -30.85 0.50
C LEU A 694 10.61 -29.63 1.40
N ARG A 695 11.54 -29.32 2.33
CA ARG A 695 11.53 -28.05 3.08
C ARG A 695 12.14 -26.94 2.25
N ASP A 696 12.05 -25.71 2.74
CA ASP A 696 12.73 -24.59 2.10
C ASP A 696 14.26 -24.84 2.06
N PRO A 697 14.97 -24.40 1.00
CA PRO A 697 16.41 -24.64 0.87
C PRO A 697 17.23 -24.09 2.04
N GLN A 698 16.74 -23.00 2.67
CA GLN A 698 17.39 -22.36 3.80
C GLN A 698 17.39 -23.28 5.04
N PHE A 699 16.34 -24.07 5.27
CA PHE A 699 16.26 -25.03 6.37
C PHE A 699 17.39 -26.07 6.34
N ALA A 700 17.71 -26.62 5.17
CA ALA A 700 18.81 -27.57 5.02
C ALA A 700 20.17 -26.92 5.27
N GLU A 701 20.39 -25.73 4.73
CA GLU A 701 21.62 -24.97 4.89
C GLU A 701 21.89 -24.59 6.36
N GLU A 702 20.84 -24.21 7.09
CA GLU A 702 20.91 -23.89 8.51
C GLU A 702 21.13 -25.11 9.38
N PHE A 703 20.58 -26.27 9.01
CA PHE A 703 20.88 -27.53 9.67
C PHE A 703 22.35 -27.90 9.54
N GLU A 704 22.92 -27.72 8.34
CA GLU A 704 24.35 -27.89 8.11
C GLU A 704 25.19 -26.91 8.93
N ALA A 705 24.80 -25.62 8.94
CA ALA A 705 25.49 -24.60 9.73
C ALA A 705 25.46 -24.90 11.24
N TYR A 706 24.32 -25.37 11.75
CA TYR A 706 24.16 -25.80 13.13
C TYR A 706 25.12 -26.95 13.48
N ASN A 707 25.11 -28.01 12.66
CA ASN A 707 25.97 -29.17 12.88
C ASN A 707 27.45 -28.82 12.81
N ALA A 708 27.85 -28.04 11.81
CA ALA A 708 29.23 -27.65 11.59
C ALA A 708 29.80 -26.77 12.70
N THR A 709 28.94 -26.05 13.44
CA THR A 709 29.35 -25.12 14.50
C THR A 709 29.10 -25.63 15.92
N THR A 710 28.45 -26.79 16.04
CA THR A 710 28.02 -27.34 17.34
C THR A 710 28.31 -28.83 17.47
N ILE A 711 27.84 -29.67 16.55
CA ILE A 711 27.92 -31.14 16.69
C ILE A 711 29.28 -31.69 16.25
N MET A 712 29.87 -31.13 15.21
CA MET A 712 31.11 -31.62 14.58
C MET A 712 32.37 -30.96 15.17
N ASP A 713 32.41 -30.84 16.50
CA ASP A 713 33.52 -30.31 17.29
C ASP A 713 34.58 -31.38 17.65
N ASP A 714 34.58 -32.51 16.93
CA ASP A 714 35.43 -33.68 17.12
C ASP A 714 36.62 -33.74 16.14
N ASN A 715 36.94 -32.61 15.49
CA ASN A 715 37.91 -32.47 14.40
C ASN A 715 37.54 -33.20 13.08
N SER A 716 36.31 -33.68 12.92
CA SER A 716 35.87 -34.33 11.67
C SER A 716 35.90 -33.40 10.45
N LEU A 717 35.74 -32.08 10.66
CA LEU A 717 35.76 -31.06 9.61
C LEU A 717 37.14 -30.43 9.37
N CYS A 718 38.17 -30.86 10.10
CA CYS A 718 39.49 -30.22 10.03
C CYS A 718 40.14 -30.38 8.64
N LEU A 719 40.54 -29.26 8.07
CA LEU A 719 41.28 -29.22 6.82
C LEU A 719 42.72 -29.71 6.98
N PRO A 720 43.37 -30.14 5.87
CA PRO A 720 44.81 -30.38 5.83
C PRO A 720 45.62 -29.19 6.35
N ALA A 721 46.79 -29.46 6.94
CA ALA A 721 47.57 -28.42 7.62
C ALA A 721 47.96 -27.23 6.71
N HIS A 722 48.18 -27.46 5.41
CA HIS A 722 48.56 -26.43 4.45
C HIS A 722 47.39 -25.54 3.98
N GLU A 723 46.14 -25.98 4.18
CA GLU A 723 44.92 -25.24 3.84
C GLU A 723 44.37 -24.40 5.01
N ARG A 724 44.99 -24.52 6.20
CA ARG A 724 44.57 -23.78 7.39
C ARG A 724 45.01 -22.32 7.29
N LEU A 725 44.18 -21.44 7.83
CA LEU A 725 44.27 -19.99 7.64
C LEU A 725 44.28 -19.30 9.01
N ARG A 726 44.96 -18.15 9.11
CA ARG A 726 44.82 -17.19 10.21
C ARG A 726 43.86 -16.07 9.77
N ILE A 727 42.69 -16.02 10.38
CA ILE A 727 41.58 -15.17 9.94
C ILE A 727 41.32 -14.08 10.98
N ALA A 728 41.47 -12.82 10.61
CA ALA A 728 41.17 -11.69 11.49
C ALA A 728 39.69 -11.32 11.44
N ILE A 729 39.07 -11.11 12.59
CA ILE A 729 37.68 -10.69 12.73
C ILE A 729 37.64 -9.28 13.33
N VAL A 730 37.03 -8.34 12.62
CA VAL A 730 37.04 -6.91 12.94
C VAL A 730 35.62 -6.37 12.97
N HIS A 731 35.23 -5.65 14.01
CA HIS A 731 33.98 -4.89 14.02
C HIS A 731 34.22 -3.43 13.66
N THR A 732 33.40 -2.85 12.78
CA THR A 732 33.54 -1.45 12.34
C THR A 732 32.18 -0.79 12.09
N GLY A 733 32.00 0.43 12.61
CA GLY A 733 30.75 1.18 12.56
C GLY A 733 30.05 1.24 13.93
N ALA A 734 28.76 1.58 13.91
CA ALA A 734 27.93 1.58 15.11
C ALA A 734 27.55 0.13 15.52
N PRO A 735 27.33 -0.14 16.82
CA PRO A 735 26.87 -1.45 17.27
C PRO A 735 25.52 -1.83 16.66
N ALA A 736 25.36 -3.11 16.33
CA ALA A 736 24.14 -3.67 15.78
C ALA A 736 23.89 -5.08 16.34
N GLY A 737 22.62 -5.46 16.47
CA GLY A 737 22.24 -6.84 16.83
C GLY A 737 22.85 -7.85 15.86
N GLY A 738 23.37 -8.97 16.36
CA GLY A 738 23.92 -10.04 15.53
C GLY A 738 25.43 -9.96 15.26
N MET A 739 26.13 -8.86 15.57
CA MET A 739 27.59 -8.78 15.42
C MET A 739 28.31 -9.89 16.21
N ASN A 740 27.95 -10.06 17.48
CA ASN A 740 28.51 -11.11 18.33
C ASN A 740 28.10 -12.52 17.88
N ALA A 741 26.89 -12.70 17.35
CA ALA A 741 26.42 -13.98 16.82
C ALA A 741 27.20 -14.40 15.55
N ALA A 742 27.51 -13.44 14.66
CA ALA A 742 28.33 -13.66 13.48
C ALA A 742 29.75 -14.07 13.90
N THR A 743 30.36 -13.30 14.81
CA THR A 743 31.71 -13.58 15.32
C THR A 743 31.79 -14.92 16.04
N ARG A 744 30.81 -15.26 16.88
CA ARG A 744 30.73 -16.59 17.52
C ARG A 744 30.75 -17.72 16.49
N THR A 745 29.92 -17.59 15.47
CA THR A 745 29.78 -18.63 14.45
C THR A 745 31.06 -18.76 13.63
N ALA A 746 31.62 -17.63 13.18
CA ALA A 746 32.89 -17.60 12.47
C ALA A 746 34.00 -18.27 13.28
N VAL A 747 34.13 -17.95 14.57
CA VAL A 747 35.13 -18.56 15.46
C VAL A 747 34.94 -20.07 15.57
N ARG A 748 33.72 -20.55 15.87
CA ARG A 748 33.46 -21.99 16.03
C ARG A 748 33.69 -22.76 14.74
N TYR A 749 33.22 -22.22 13.62
CA TYR A 749 33.43 -22.84 12.33
C TYR A 749 34.92 -22.84 11.93
N CYS A 750 35.63 -21.73 12.15
CA CYS A 750 37.09 -21.65 11.96
C CYS A 750 37.83 -22.75 12.73
N LEU A 751 37.53 -22.91 14.03
CA LEU A 751 38.17 -23.91 14.86
C LEU A 751 37.87 -25.33 14.38
N ASN A 752 36.64 -25.63 13.98
CA ASN A 752 36.26 -26.95 13.48
C ASN A 752 36.92 -27.28 12.13
N ARG A 753 37.20 -26.28 11.30
CA ARG A 753 37.98 -26.40 10.06
C ARG A 753 39.50 -26.42 10.31
N GLY A 754 39.95 -26.15 11.53
CA GLY A 754 41.37 -26.09 11.90
C GLY A 754 42.06 -24.74 11.62
N HIS A 755 41.31 -23.71 11.23
CA HIS A 755 41.81 -22.34 11.09
C HIS A 755 42.09 -21.72 12.48
N THR A 756 42.85 -20.62 12.49
CA THR A 756 43.12 -19.83 13.69
C THR A 756 42.36 -18.50 13.62
N PRO A 757 41.26 -18.34 14.36
CA PRO A 757 40.51 -17.09 14.41
C PRO A 757 41.21 -16.06 15.33
N ILE A 758 41.37 -14.84 14.84
CA ILE A 758 42.04 -13.72 15.54
C ILE A 758 41.02 -12.62 15.81
N ALA A 759 40.82 -12.28 17.09
CA ALA A 759 40.05 -11.12 17.52
C ALA A 759 40.87 -9.85 17.31
N VAL A 760 40.27 -8.85 16.68
CA VAL A 760 40.81 -7.50 16.60
C VAL A 760 39.97 -6.60 17.49
N ASP A 761 40.57 -6.14 18.59
CA ASP A 761 39.85 -5.30 19.54
C ASP A 761 39.66 -3.88 18.97
N ASN A 762 38.49 -3.28 19.14
CA ASN A 762 38.21 -1.89 18.79
C ASN A 762 38.51 -1.55 17.32
N GLY A 763 38.07 -2.41 16.40
CA GLY A 763 38.10 -2.17 14.96
C GLY A 763 39.50 -1.92 14.39
N PHE A 764 39.58 -1.16 13.29
CA PHE A 764 40.86 -0.85 12.64
C PHE A 764 41.82 -0.04 13.51
N VAL A 765 41.31 0.71 14.50
CA VAL A 765 42.15 1.45 15.46
C VAL A 765 42.99 0.50 16.29
N GLY A 766 42.38 -0.56 16.84
CA GLY A 766 43.14 -1.56 17.58
C GLY A 766 43.98 -2.44 16.68
N LEU A 767 43.55 -2.71 15.43
CA LEU A 767 44.39 -3.40 14.45
C LEU A 767 45.71 -2.67 14.21
N ALA A 768 45.66 -1.37 13.93
CA ALA A 768 46.87 -0.55 13.72
C ALA A 768 47.79 -0.52 14.95
N ARG A 769 47.21 -0.62 16.16
CA ARG A 769 47.96 -0.72 17.43
C ARG A 769 48.49 -2.14 17.70
N GLY A 770 48.05 -3.15 16.96
CA GLY A 770 48.38 -4.55 17.18
C GLY A 770 47.61 -5.20 18.34
N SER A 771 46.44 -4.68 18.72
CA SER A 771 45.55 -5.29 19.72
C SER A 771 44.82 -6.48 19.11
N MET A 772 45.47 -7.64 19.16
CA MET A 772 44.95 -8.88 18.58
C MET A 772 45.13 -10.06 19.53
N ASN A 773 44.12 -10.92 19.61
CA ASN A 773 44.13 -12.11 20.47
C ASN A 773 43.59 -13.33 19.72
N GLU A 774 44.18 -14.51 19.93
CA GLU A 774 43.63 -15.75 19.37
C GLU A 774 42.34 -16.14 20.11
N MET A 775 41.29 -16.46 19.36
CA MET A 775 39.99 -16.82 19.92
C MET A 775 39.88 -18.33 20.14
N THR A 776 39.25 -18.72 21.25
CA THR A 776 38.98 -20.11 21.60
C THR A 776 37.48 -20.40 21.61
N TRP A 777 37.11 -21.68 21.68
CA TRP A 777 35.70 -22.09 21.75
C TRP A 777 34.93 -21.42 22.89
N MET A 778 35.55 -21.33 24.06
CA MET A 778 34.96 -20.71 25.25
C MET A 778 35.00 -19.18 25.23
N PHE A 779 35.89 -18.58 24.45
CA PHE A 779 35.97 -17.12 24.31
C PHE A 779 34.65 -16.52 23.80
N VAL A 780 33.97 -17.24 22.91
CA VAL A 780 32.70 -16.83 22.29
C VAL A 780 31.46 -17.55 22.86
N ASP A 781 31.59 -18.24 24.00
CA ASP A 781 30.43 -18.92 24.60
C ASP A 781 29.40 -17.90 25.10
N GLY A 782 28.12 -18.16 24.81
CA GLY A 782 27.01 -17.25 25.16
C GLY A 782 26.85 -16.01 24.28
N TRP A 783 27.78 -15.73 23.36
CA TRP A 783 27.75 -14.51 22.53
C TRP A 783 26.56 -14.42 21.56
N THR A 784 25.87 -15.53 21.27
CA THR A 784 24.71 -15.55 20.36
C THR A 784 23.60 -14.58 20.80
N ALA A 785 23.34 -14.49 22.11
CA ALA A 785 22.28 -13.66 22.67
C ALA A 785 22.75 -12.28 23.14
N LEU A 786 24.04 -11.96 23.01
CA LEU A 786 24.59 -10.67 23.44
C LEU A 786 24.41 -9.62 22.34
N GLY A 787 23.73 -8.52 22.66
CA GLY A 787 23.72 -7.34 21.81
C GLY A 787 25.05 -6.59 21.82
N GLY A 788 25.15 -5.53 21.01
CA GLY A 788 26.35 -4.71 20.92
C GLY A 788 27.53 -5.45 20.27
N SER A 789 28.74 -5.24 20.80
CA SER A 789 29.99 -5.74 20.23
C SER A 789 31.01 -6.01 21.32
N GLU A 790 31.26 -7.28 21.63
CA GLU A 790 32.25 -7.71 22.64
C GLU A 790 33.70 -7.40 22.22
N LEU A 791 33.99 -7.42 20.92
CA LEU A 791 35.29 -6.99 20.39
C LEU A 791 35.52 -5.47 20.48
N GLY A 792 34.48 -4.68 20.77
CA GLY A 792 34.48 -3.23 20.59
C GLY A 792 34.44 -2.80 19.12
N THR A 793 33.64 -1.78 18.83
CA THR A 793 33.47 -1.23 17.46
C THR A 793 33.57 0.29 17.47
N ASN A 794 34.09 0.86 16.39
CA ASN A 794 34.13 2.30 16.16
C ASN A 794 34.08 2.61 14.65
N ARG A 795 33.98 3.90 14.31
CA ARG A 795 33.73 4.38 12.94
C ARG A 795 34.99 4.69 12.14
N ALA A 796 36.19 4.44 12.67
CA ALA A 796 37.42 4.87 12.04
C ALA A 796 37.78 4.00 10.83
N VAL A 797 38.15 4.65 9.72
CA VAL A 797 38.42 4.01 8.43
C VAL A 797 39.93 4.02 8.12
N PRO A 798 40.53 2.89 7.70
CA PRO A 798 41.93 2.83 7.31
C PRO A 798 42.18 3.65 6.04
N GLY A 799 43.24 4.47 6.05
CA GLY A 799 43.58 5.40 4.96
C GLY A 799 42.87 6.76 5.02
N GLU A 800 41.90 6.95 5.92
CA GLU A 800 41.27 8.26 6.18
C GLU A 800 41.56 8.72 7.61
N ASP A 801 41.15 7.93 8.61
CA ASP A 801 41.31 8.26 10.03
C ASP A 801 42.54 7.60 10.66
N ILE A 802 43.02 6.51 10.06
CA ILE A 802 44.09 5.65 10.58
C ILE A 802 45.12 5.39 9.48
N ASP A 803 46.38 5.29 9.86
CA ASP A 803 47.48 4.98 8.96
C ASP A 803 47.35 3.57 8.33
N MET A 804 47.26 3.52 7.00
CA MET A 804 47.15 2.28 6.22
C MET A 804 48.42 1.42 6.33
N GLY A 805 49.60 2.04 6.39
CA GLY A 805 50.88 1.37 6.56
C GLY A 805 50.96 0.59 7.87
N MET A 806 50.41 1.14 8.97
CA MET A 806 50.34 0.45 10.25
C MET A 806 49.38 -0.73 10.23
N VAL A 807 48.22 -0.60 9.57
CA VAL A 807 47.28 -1.73 9.39
C VAL A 807 47.96 -2.86 8.63
N THR A 808 48.57 -2.56 7.49
CA THR A 808 49.24 -3.54 6.62
C THR A 808 50.48 -4.16 7.25
N TYR A 809 51.25 -3.39 8.04
CA TYR A 809 52.35 -3.88 8.85
C TYR A 809 51.87 -4.92 9.88
N GLN A 810 50.76 -4.65 10.56
CA GLN A 810 50.23 -5.57 11.59
C GLN A 810 49.66 -6.84 10.97
N LEU A 811 49.01 -6.75 9.80
CA LEU A 811 48.55 -7.92 9.04
C LEU A 811 49.73 -8.82 8.68
N GLN A 812 50.81 -8.24 8.15
CA GLN A 812 52.01 -9.01 7.79
C GLN A 812 52.70 -9.59 9.02
N LYS A 813 52.90 -8.79 10.08
CA LYS A 813 53.56 -9.21 11.32
C LYS A 813 52.87 -10.41 11.98
N ASN A 814 51.53 -10.44 11.93
CA ASN A 814 50.73 -11.49 12.57
C ASN A 814 50.29 -12.59 11.58
N CYS A 815 50.81 -12.55 10.35
CA CYS A 815 50.53 -13.50 9.28
C CYS A 815 49.02 -13.69 9.03
N ILE A 816 48.27 -12.60 8.98
CA ILE A 816 46.84 -12.64 8.69
C ILE A 816 46.62 -12.95 7.21
N GLN A 817 45.80 -13.95 6.93
CA GLN A 817 45.57 -14.53 5.60
C GLN A 817 44.16 -14.28 5.07
N ALA A 818 43.24 -13.80 5.91
CA ALA A 818 41.93 -13.30 5.50
C ALA A 818 41.38 -12.33 6.55
N ILE A 819 40.49 -11.43 6.15
CA ILE A 819 39.82 -10.48 7.06
C ILE A 819 38.31 -10.57 6.90
N MET A 820 37.62 -10.89 7.99
CA MET A 820 36.17 -10.74 8.10
C MET A 820 35.85 -9.44 8.82
N VAL A 821 35.19 -8.52 8.14
CA VAL A 821 34.72 -7.27 8.73
C VAL A 821 33.22 -7.40 8.99
N VAL A 822 32.77 -7.07 10.19
CA VAL A 822 31.34 -7.04 10.54
C VAL A 822 30.97 -5.60 10.85
N GLY A 823 30.10 -5.00 10.05
CA GLY A 823 29.92 -3.56 10.17
C GLY A 823 29.00 -2.87 9.19
N GLY A 824 28.81 -1.57 9.44
CA GLY A 824 27.92 -0.71 8.66
C GLY A 824 28.60 -0.08 7.45
N PHE A 825 28.14 1.12 7.09
CA PHE A 825 28.67 1.82 5.92
C PHE A 825 30.16 2.22 6.07
N GLU A 826 30.64 2.51 7.29
CA GLU A 826 32.07 2.73 7.53
C GLU A 826 32.91 1.50 7.19
N ALA A 827 32.40 0.30 7.47
CA ALA A 827 33.06 -0.94 7.08
C ALA A 827 33.07 -1.13 5.55
N PHE A 828 31.98 -0.74 4.87
CA PHE A 828 31.93 -0.71 3.41
C PHE A 828 32.97 0.24 2.81
N VAL A 829 33.15 1.44 3.38
CA VAL A 829 34.20 2.37 2.97
C VAL A 829 35.59 1.80 3.27
N ALA A 830 35.79 1.15 4.41
CA ALA A 830 37.05 0.49 4.76
C ALA A 830 37.42 -0.59 3.74
N LEU A 831 36.47 -1.43 3.31
CA LEU A 831 36.69 -2.43 2.26
C LEU A 831 37.19 -1.80 0.95
N ARG A 832 36.54 -0.72 0.50
CA ARG A 832 36.97 0.03 -0.68
C ARG A 832 38.41 0.53 -0.51
N LYS A 833 38.74 1.14 0.63
CA LYS A 833 40.09 1.68 0.88
C LYS A 833 41.16 0.58 0.92
N LEU A 834 40.82 -0.57 1.48
CA LEU A 834 41.70 -1.74 1.48
C LEU A 834 41.88 -2.30 0.06
N GLU A 835 40.82 -2.32 -0.77
CA GLU A 835 40.91 -2.73 -2.17
C GLU A 835 41.79 -1.78 -2.99
N GLU A 836 41.58 -0.46 -2.89
CA GLU A 836 42.37 0.57 -3.58
C GLU A 836 43.87 0.48 -3.22
N ALA A 837 44.19 0.04 -2.00
CA ALA A 837 45.57 -0.06 -1.50
C ALA A 837 46.29 -1.37 -1.84
N ARG A 838 45.66 -2.35 -2.51
CA ARG A 838 46.28 -3.67 -2.81
C ARG A 838 47.46 -3.60 -3.77
N ASP A 839 47.51 -2.57 -4.61
CA ASP A 839 48.63 -2.34 -5.53
C ASP A 839 49.89 -1.89 -4.78
N GLU A 840 49.71 -1.09 -3.72
CA GLU A 840 50.80 -0.56 -2.90
C GLU A 840 51.26 -1.55 -1.82
N TYR A 841 50.34 -2.33 -1.24
CA TYR A 841 50.60 -3.21 -0.10
C TYR A 841 50.27 -4.68 -0.41
N PRO A 842 51.28 -5.53 -0.71
CA PRO A 842 51.07 -6.95 -0.97
C PRO A 842 50.38 -7.73 0.16
N SER A 843 50.49 -7.28 1.42
CA SER A 843 49.80 -7.92 2.56
C SER A 843 48.26 -7.76 2.52
N LEU A 844 47.73 -6.91 1.64
CA LEU A 844 46.29 -6.80 1.36
C LEU A 844 45.83 -7.73 0.23
N ARG A 845 46.74 -8.47 -0.43
CA ARG A 845 46.42 -9.48 -1.46
C ARG A 845 45.96 -10.79 -0.82
N ILE A 846 44.96 -10.66 0.04
CA ILE A 846 44.23 -11.69 0.78
C ILE A 846 42.73 -11.46 0.57
N PRO A 847 41.85 -12.46 0.76
CA PRO A 847 40.43 -12.23 0.67
C PRO A 847 39.90 -11.43 1.87
N ILE A 848 38.96 -10.53 1.60
CA ILE A 848 38.34 -9.64 2.59
C ILE A 848 36.83 -9.68 2.36
N ALA A 849 36.07 -10.06 3.37
CA ALA A 849 34.60 -10.10 3.29
C ALA A 849 33.98 -9.19 4.35
N LEU A 850 32.96 -8.42 3.94
CA LEU A 850 32.12 -7.63 4.84
C LEU A 850 30.79 -8.33 5.08
N ILE A 851 30.46 -8.58 6.34
CA ILE A 851 29.10 -8.88 6.78
C ILE A 851 28.41 -7.56 7.13
N PRO A 852 27.39 -7.12 6.37
CA PRO A 852 26.65 -5.91 6.67
C PRO A 852 25.94 -5.98 8.02
N ALA A 853 26.33 -5.11 8.96
CA ALA A 853 25.76 -5.01 10.29
C ALA A 853 25.49 -3.55 10.66
N THR A 854 24.24 -3.14 10.55
CA THR A 854 23.75 -1.78 10.78
C THR A 854 22.24 -1.83 10.98
N ILE A 855 21.70 -0.97 11.84
CA ILE A 855 20.24 -0.85 12.00
C ILE A 855 19.59 -0.19 10.77
N SER A 856 20.33 0.65 10.03
CA SER A 856 19.76 1.50 8.97
C SER A 856 19.50 0.80 7.65
N ASN A 857 19.95 -0.46 7.50
CA ASN A 857 19.92 -1.23 6.26
C ASN A 857 20.41 -0.43 5.03
N ASN A 858 21.54 0.26 5.20
CA ASN A 858 22.08 1.21 4.22
C ASN A 858 23.38 0.74 3.56
N VAL A 859 23.76 -0.52 3.73
CA VAL A 859 24.93 -1.10 3.06
C VAL A 859 24.50 -1.72 1.73
N PRO A 860 25.10 -1.31 0.59
CA PRO A 860 24.82 -1.90 -0.71
C PRO A 860 25.19 -3.39 -0.81
N GLY A 861 24.47 -4.12 -1.65
CA GLY A 861 24.74 -5.54 -1.93
C GLY A 861 23.94 -6.52 -1.07
N THR A 862 23.09 -6.04 -0.17
CA THR A 862 22.21 -6.87 0.65
C THR A 862 20.82 -6.24 0.78
N ASP A 863 19.79 -7.08 0.83
CA ASP A 863 18.43 -6.70 1.23
C ASP A 863 18.31 -6.59 2.75
N TYR A 864 19.25 -7.20 3.49
CA TYR A 864 19.23 -7.30 4.94
C TYR A 864 20.60 -7.07 5.57
N SER A 865 20.67 -6.14 6.52
CA SER A 865 21.81 -5.98 7.41
C SER A 865 21.50 -6.50 8.81
N LEU A 866 22.50 -7.12 9.44
CA LEU A 866 22.40 -7.56 10.82
C LEU A 866 22.08 -6.38 11.74
N GLY A 867 21.12 -6.58 12.64
CA GLY A 867 20.62 -5.63 13.63
C GLY A 867 19.41 -4.85 13.17
N SER A 868 19.05 -4.92 11.89
CA SER A 868 17.90 -4.21 11.35
C SER A 868 16.57 -4.75 11.90
N ASP A 869 16.39 -6.08 11.95
CA ASP A 869 15.19 -6.71 12.53
C ASP A 869 15.11 -6.50 14.05
N THR A 870 16.22 -6.59 14.77
CA THR A 870 16.29 -6.20 16.19
C THR A 870 15.81 -4.77 16.40
N SER A 871 16.25 -3.85 15.53
CA SER A 871 15.87 -2.45 15.60
C SER A 871 14.39 -2.22 15.33
N LEU A 872 13.86 -2.87 14.30
CA LEU A 872 12.45 -2.79 13.93
C LEU A 872 11.54 -3.32 15.05
N ASN A 873 11.92 -4.42 15.71
CA ASN A 873 11.20 -4.92 16.89
C ASN A 873 11.25 -3.95 18.07
N ALA A 874 12.39 -3.28 18.30
CA ALA A 874 12.51 -2.26 19.34
C ALA A 874 11.62 -1.03 19.05
N ILE A 875 11.56 -0.59 17.78
CA ILE A 875 10.66 0.49 17.34
C ILE A 875 9.20 0.08 17.52
N VAL A 876 8.81 -1.11 17.04
CA VAL A 876 7.44 -1.62 17.14
C VAL A 876 6.98 -1.69 18.61
N THR A 877 7.80 -2.26 19.49
CA THR A 877 7.49 -2.38 20.92
C THR A 877 7.33 -1.00 21.58
N SER A 878 8.20 -0.05 21.23
CA SER A 878 8.13 1.32 21.75
C SER A 878 6.89 2.06 21.25
N CYS A 879 6.57 1.90 19.96
CA CYS A 879 5.40 2.50 19.33
C CYS A 879 4.10 1.91 19.90
N ASP A 880 4.02 0.61 20.17
CA ASP A 880 2.84 0.01 20.81
C ASP A 880 2.58 0.65 22.19
N ALA A 881 3.63 0.85 23.00
CA ALA A 881 3.50 1.54 24.29
C ALA A 881 3.09 3.01 24.14
N ILE A 882 3.61 3.71 23.13
CA ILE A 882 3.24 5.10 22.82
C ILE A 882 1.78 5.19 22.35
N VAL A 883 1.34 4.28 21.48
CA VAL A 883 -0.05 4.19 21.00
C VAL A 883 -0.98 3.93 22.17
N GLN A 884 -0.65 3.02 23.08
CA GLN A 884 -1.43 2.76 24.30
C GLN A 884 -1.56 4.02 25.17
N SER A 885 -0.47 4.79 25.32
CA SER A 885 -0.49 6.08 26.04
C SER A 885 -1.39 7.12 25.35
N ALA A 886 -1.32 7.19 24.01
CA ALA A 886 -2.14 8.08 23.19
C ALA A 886 -3.64 7.71 23.24
N GLN A 887 -3.96 6.41 23.25
CA GLN A 887 -5.31 5.89 23.45
C GLN A 887 -5.87 6.31 24.81
N SER A 888 -5.05 6.19 25.86
CA SER A 888 -5.43 6.51 27.24
C SER A 888 -5.70 8.00 27.45
N SER A 889 -4.85 8.86 26.87
CA SER A 889 -4.97 10.32 27.01
C SER A 889 -6.10 10.92 26.17
N ARG A 890 -6.58 10.17 25.17
CA ARG A 890 -7.52 10.58 24.12
C ARG A 890 -7.03 11.73 23.23
N ARG A 891 -7.49 11.75 21.97
CA ARG A 891 -7.26 12.86 21.01
C ARG A 891 -5.81 13.33 20.96
N ARG A 892 -4.87 12.38 20.82
CA ARG A 892 -3.43 12.66 20.83
C ARG A 892 -2.69 11.98 19.69
N VAL A 893 -1.86 12.75 19.03
CA VAL A 893 -0.90 12.30 18.02
C VAL A 893 0.50 12.33 18.62
N PHE A 894 1.32 11.32 18.35
CA PHE A 894 2.75 11.35 18.65
C PHE A 894 3.58 11.44 17.37
N VAL A 895 4.54 12.35 17.35
CA VAL A 895 5.62 12.39 16.36
C VAL A 895 6.80 11.64 16.96
N VAL A 896 7.05 10.44 16.44
CA VAL A 896 8.09 9.53 16.92
C VAL A 896 9.31 9.66 16.02
N GLU A 897 10.44 10.08 16.59
CA GLU A 897 11.72 10.13 15.90
C GLU A 897 12.39 8.76 15.91
N VAL A 898 12.68 8.26 14.71
CA VAL A 898 13.38 7.00 14.45
C VAL A 898 14.76 7.28 13.83
N MET A 899 15.70 6.39 14.11
CA MET A 899 17.04 6.43 13.52
C MET A 899 16.99 5.93 12.06
N GLY A 900 18.13 5.91 11.40
CA GLY A 900 18.28 5.47 10.01
C GLY A 900 19.20 6.37 9.19
N GLY A 901 19.63 7.49 9.77
CA GLY A 901 20.44 8.50 9.08
C GLY A 901 19.74 8.97 7.81
N ARG A 902 20.34 8.65 6.66
CA ARG A 902 19.87 9.04 5.33
C ARG A 902 19.01 7.98 4.63
N SER A 903 18.74 6.85 5.27
CA SER A 903 17.89 5.77 4.77
C SER A 903 16.53 5.81 5.49
N GLY A 904 15.45 5.86 4.73
CA GLY A 904 14.07 5.78 5.24
C GLY A 904 13.61 4.38 5.68
N TYR A 905 14.43 3.34 5.50
CA TYR A 905 14.07 1.94 5.73
C TYR A 905 13.34 1.69 7.07
N LEU A 906 13.96 2.10 8.17
CA LEU A 906 13.39 1.89 9.51
C LEU A 906 12.04 2.58 9.69
N ALA A 907 11.87 3.80 9.15
CA ALA A 907 10.63 4.55 9.26
C ALA A 907 9.52 3.93 8.40
N VAL A 908 9.82 3.48 7.19
CA VAL A 908 8.83 2.86 6.30
C VAL A 908 8.39 1.51 6.84
N GLU A 909 9.33 0.60 7.09
CA GLU A 909 9.03 -0.75 7.53
C GLU A 909 8.34 -0.75 8.90
N ALA A 910 8.89 -0.03 9.89
CA ALA A 910 8.23 0.07 11.18
C ALA A 910 6.89 0.79 11.04
N GLY A 911 6.78 1.82 10.21
CA GLY A 911 5.55 2.57 9.95
C GLY A 911 4.41 1.70 9.47
N LEU A 912 4.70 0.75 8.59
CA LEU A 912 3.73 -0.24 8.13
C LEU A 912 3.33 -1.20 9.26
N ALA A 913 4.30 -1.70 10.04
CA ALA A 913 4.08 -2.65 11.13
C ALA A 913 3.36 -2.05 12.36
N VAL A 914 3.48 -0.75 12.61
CA VAL A 914 2.78 -0.05 13.71
C VAL A 914 1.48 0.63 13.25
N GLY A 915 1.24 0.67 11.93
CA GLY A 915 0.08 1.35 11.36
C GLY A 915 0.15 2.88 11.49
N ALA A 916 1.33 3.45 11.26
CA ALA A 916 1.56 4.89 11.28
C ALA A 916 0.65 5.62 10.30
N ASN A 917 0.25 6.84 10.66
CA ASN A 917 -0.65 7.64 9.82
C ASN A 917 0.07 8.27 8.63
N THR A 918 1.36 8.55 8.77
CA THR A 918 2.26 9.07 7.74
C THR A 918 3.69 8.82 8.21
N VAL A 919 4.65 8.85 7.29
CA VAL A 919 6.07 8.75 7.60
C VAL A 919 6.83 9.84 6.87
N TYR A 920 7.82 10.43 7.55
CA TYR A 920 8.73 11.39 6.95
C TYR A 920 10.11 10.78 6.79
N ILE A 921 10.57 10.67 5.55
CA ILE A 921 11.80 9.97 5.17
C ILE A 921 12.74 10.86 4.34
N PRO A 922 14.07 10.65 4.40
CA PRO A 922 15.03 11.49 3.70
C PRO A 922 14.88 11.46 2.17
N GLU A 923 14.26 10.42 1.61
CA GLU A 923 14.01 10.22 0.19
C GLU A 923 12.95 11.17 -0.39
N GLU A 924 11.96 11.61 0.42
CA GLU A 924 10.83 12.44 -0.05
C GLU A 924 10.97 13.93 0.33
N ALA A 925 11.87 14.24 1.29
CA ALA A 925 11.94 15.53 1.97
C ALA A 925 10.59 15.96 2.62
N ILE A 926 10.59 17.09 3.32
CA ILE A 926 9.38 17.65 3.95
C ILE A 926 9.15 19.05 3.39
N ASN A 927 7.91 19.34 2.99
CA ASN A 927 7.47 20.66 2.56
C ASN A 927 6.14 21.05 3.23
N LEU A 928 5.80 22.34 3.20
CA LEU A 928 4.59 22.86 3.87
C LEU A 928 3.30 22.26 3.31
N ALA A 929 3.23 22.01 1.99
CA ALA A 929 2.04 21.42 1.38
C ALA A 929 1.77 20.00 1.90
N ARG A 930 2.83 19.18 2.06
CA ARG A 930 2.74 17.85 2.66
C ARG A 930 2.28 17.93 4.11
N LEU A 931 2.89 18.80 4.93
CA LEU A 931 2.50 18.99 6.33
C LEU A 931 1.04 19.43 6.47
N GLN A 932 0.59 20.39 5.64
CA GLN A 932 -0.81 20.83 5.65
C GLN A 932 -1.76 19.68 5.27
N SER A 933 -1.38 18.88 4.28
CA SER A 933 -2.13 17.69 3.88
C SER A 933 -2.20 16.65 5.02
N ASP A 934 -1.09 16.42 5.74
CA ASP A 934 -1.05 15.52 6.91
C ASP A 934 -1.93 16.04 8.06
N VAL A 935 -1.91 17.34 8.33
CA VAL A 935 -2.81 18.01 9.30
C VAL A 935 -4.28 17.76 8.92
N ASN A 936 -4.66 18.04 7.67
CA ASN A 936 -6.04 17.91 7.22
C ASN A 936 -6.51 16.45 7.29
N HIS A 937 -5.64 15.49 6.95
CA HIS A 937 -5.91 14.07 7.10
C HIS A 937 -6.18 13.69 8.57
N LEU A 938 -5.32 14.13 9.49
CA LEU A 938 -5.53 13.91 10.93
C LEU A 938 -6.84 14.52 11.42
N LYS A 939 -7.16 15.75 11.00
CA LYS A 939 -8.42 16.43 11.31
C LYS A 939 -9.62 15.60 10.85
N ALA A 940 -9.64 15.15 9.59
CA ALA A 940 -10.71 14.31 9.05
C ALA A 940 -10.90 13.02 9.86
N MET A 941 -9.81 12.36 10.23
CA MET A 941 -9.91 11.13 11.02
C MET A 941 -10.43 11.37 12.45
N TYR A 942 -10.06 12.47 13.10
CA TYR A 942 -10.59 12.81 14.43
C TYR A 942 -12.05 13.27 14.41
N ILE A 943 -12.52 13.86 13.31
CA ILE A 943 -13.94 14.20 13.11
C ILE A 943 -14.78 12.92 13.03
N ASP A 944 -14.25 11.89 12.35
CA ASP A 944 -14.91 10.59 12.22
C ASP A 944 -14.80 9.72 13.50
N ASP A 945 -13.87 10.04 14.41
CA ASP A 945 -13.68 9.28 15.64
C ASP A 945 -14.86 9.38 16.61
N ASN A 946 -15.10 8.31 17.36
CA ASN A 946 -16.03 8.33 18.46
C ASN A 946 -15.43 9.18 19.61
N PRO A 947 -16.12 10.23 20.12
CA PRO A 947 -15.61 11.08 21.18
C PRO A 947 -15.18 10.32 22.45
N ASP A 948 -15.80 9.18 22.74
CA ASP A 948 -15.56 8.37 23.92
C ASP A 948 -14.44 7.32 23.74
N LYS A 949 -13.95 7.12 22.51
CA LYS A 949 -12.91 6.14 22.18
C LYS A 949 -11.84 6.76 21.27
N SER A 950 -10.60 6.85 21.77
CA SER A 950 -9.46 7.35 21.00
C SER A 950 -8.60 6.21 20.48
N GLU A 951 -8.16 6.30 19.23
CA GLU A 951 -7.29 5.28 18.61
C GLU A 951 -5.82 5.38 18.98
N GLY A 952 -5.37 6.56 19.44
CA GLY A 952 -3.95 6.87 19.56
C GLY A 952 -3.27 6.88 18.18
N ARG A 953 -2.76 8.03 17.76
CA ARG A 953 -2.20 8.21 16.41
C ARG A 953 -0.71 8.44 16.48
N ILE A 954 0.03 7.93 15.51
CA ILE A 954 1.48 8.07 15.46
C ILE A 954 1.97 8.41 14.07
N ILE A 955 3.02 9.20 14.03
CA ILE A 955 3.77 9.60 12.84
C ILE A 955 5.22 9.21 13.09
N LEU A 956 5.86 8.54 12.14
CA LEU A 956 7.30 8.27 12.23
C LEU A 956 8.08 9.28 11.42
N ARG A 957 9.17 9.80 11.97
CA ARG A 957 10.09 10.74 11.32
C ARG A 957 11.52 10.23 11.46
N THR A 958 12.25 10.09 10.37
CA THR A 958 13.69 9.82 10.45
C THR A 958 14.46 11.08 10.93
N GLU A 959 15.46 10.89 11.78
CA GLU A 959 16.21 11.97 12.45
C GLU A 959 16.82 13.04 11.50
N ASP A 960 17.36 12.64 10.33
CA ASP A 960 18.11 13.51 9.40
C ASP A 960 17.33 13.84 8.10
N VAL A 961 15.99 13.85 8.17
CA VAL A 961 15.13 14.23 7.03
C VAL A 961 15.24 15.72 6.71
N SER A 962 15.22 16.56 7.75
CA SER A 962 15.20 18.01 7.63
C SER A 962 15.75 18.66 8.89
N LYS A 963 16.60 19.68 8.70
CA LYS A 963 17.14 20.53 9.77
C LYS A 963 16.16 21.60 10.25
N THR A 964 15.15 21.92 9.46
CA THR A 964 14.15 22.96 9.75
C THR A 964 12.91 22.35 10.39
N TYR A 965 12.26 21.41 9.70
CA TYR A 965 11.16 20.61 10.22
C TYR A 965 11.68 19.50 11.15
N THR A 966 12.06 19.88 12.38
CA THR A 966 12.43 18.93 13.44
C THR A 966 11.19 18.22 14.01
N THR A 967 11.40 17.20 14.82
CA THR A 967 10.34 16.46 15.52
C THR A 967 9.47 17.41 16.36
N GLU A 968 10.09 18.35 17.05
CA GLU A 968 9.44 19.38 17.87
C GLU A 968 8.63 20.33 17.00
N VAL A 969 9.24 20.88 15.94
CA VAL A 969 8.57 21.82 15.03
C VAL A 969 7.33 21.20 14.39
N ILE A 970 7.43 19.95 13.92
CA ILE A 970 6.28 19.24 13.36
C ILE A 970 5.20 19.05 14.42
N SER A 971 5.57 18.64 15.64
CA SER A 971 4.61 18.49 16.73
C SER A 971 3.92 19.80 17.11
N ASP A 972 4.66 20.92 17.12
CA ASP A 972 4.10 22.23 17.44
C ASP A 972 3.13 22.71 16.34
N ILE A 973 3.47 22.48 15.06
CA ILE A 973 2.56 22.76 13.93
C ILE A 973 1.28 21.94 14.07
N LEU A 974 1.41 20.62 14.32
CA LEU A 974 0.25 19.73 14.49
C LEU A 974 -0.63 20.15 15.67
N LYS A 975 -0.02 20.63 16.75
CA LYS A 975 -0.73 21.09 17.94
C LYS A 975 -1.48 22.39 17.70
N GLU A 976 -0.83 23.37 17.05
CA GLU A 976 -1.46 24.66 16.74
C GLU A 976 -2.60 24.49 15.73
N GLU A 977 -2.36 23.74 14.66
CA GLU A 977 -3.36 23.48 13.63
C GLU A 977 -4.48 22.56 14.14
N GLY A 978 -4.17 21.59 15.00
CA GLY A 978 -5.13 20.66 15.59
C GLY A 978 -6.14 21.34 16.51
N ASN A 979 -5.77 22.47 17.11
CA ASN A 979 -6.59 23.26 18.03
C ASN A 979 -7.31 22.38 19.09
N GLU A 980 -8.63 22.52 19.26
CA GLU A 980 -9.41 21.72 20.24
C GLU A 980 -9.65 20.27 19.79
N MET A 981 -9.29 19.89 18.55
CA MET A 981 -9.57 18.55 18.03
C MET A 981 -8.57 17.51 18.52
N PHE A 982 -7.28 17.84 18.56
CA PHE A 982 -6.26 16.95 19.09
C PHE A 982 -5.00 17.69 19.52
N ASP A 983 -4.27 17.07 20.44
CA ASP A 983 -2.96 17.51 20.92
C ASP A 983 -1.83 16.70 20.26
N SER A 984 -0.62 17.24 20.21
CA SER A 984 0.56 16.56 19.66
C SER A 984 1.69 16.48 20.69
N ARG A 985 2.41 15.34 20.71
CA ARG A 985 3.59 15.12 21.55
C ARG A 985 4.72 14.49 20.76
N THR A 986 5.95 14.67 21.24
CA THR A 986 7.14 14.06 20.64
C THR A 986 7.54 12.80 21.42
N ALA A 987 8.19 11.86 20.73
CA ALA A 987 8.91 10.76 21.35
C ALA A 987 10.19 10.50 20.56
N VAL A 988 11.35 10.59 21.20
CA VAL A 988 12.64 10.32 20.56
C VAL A 988 13.17 8.99 21.09
N LEU A 989 13.14 7.95 20.24
CA LEU A 989 13.58 6.62 20.67
C LEU A 989 15.10 6.56 20.87
N GLY A 990 15.85 7.28 20.02
CA GLY A 990 17.31 7.34 20.08
C GLY A 990 17.96 5.95 20.04
N HIS A 991 19.04 5.76 20.79
CA HIS A 991 19.87 4.56 20.74
C HIS A 991 19.22 3.29 21.32
N THR A 992 18.05 3.39 21.97
CA THR A 992 17.29 2.21 22.40
C THR A 992 16.91 1.31 21.22
N GLN A 993 16.87 1.88 20.02
CA GLN A 993 16.65 1.19 18.75
C GLN A 993 17.75 0.18 18.38
N GLN A 994 18.90 0.16 19.04
CA GLN A 994 19.91 -0.89 18.82
C GLN A 994 19.48 -2.24 19.41
N GLY A 995 18.54 -2.22 20.36
CA GLY A 995 18.11 -3.38 21.13
C GLY A 995 19.15 -3.83 22.16
N ILE A 996 18.67 -4.58 23.16
CA ILE A 996 19.54 -5.18 24.19
C ILE A 996 19.98 -6.57 23.75
N THR A 997 19.01 -7.37 23.29
CA THR A 997 19.20 -8.76 22.88
C THR A 997 18.83 -8.85 21.40
N PRO A 998 19.69 -9.40 20.52
CA PRO A 998 19.38 -9.51 19.11
C PRO A 998 18.16 -10.40 18.89
N SER A 999 17.36 -10.08 17.89
CA SER A 999 16.22 -10.90 17.48
C SER A 999 16.68 -12.28 16.98
N PRO A 1000 15.84 -13.32 17.05
CA PRO A 1000 16.19 -14.64 16.54
C PRO A 1000 16.62 -14.61 15.06
N LEU A 1001 15.93 -13.82 14.21
CA LEU A 1001 16.29 -13.68 12.80
C LEU A 1001 17.70 -13.10 12.61
N ASP A 1002 18.07 -12.08 13.40
CA ASP A 1002 19.44 -11.53 13.37
C ASP A 1002 20.48 -12.58 13.79
N ARG A 1003 20.18 -13.41 14.81
CA ARG A 1003 21.10 -14.46 15.27
C ARG A 1003 21.29 -15.56 14.22
N ILE A 1004 20.21 -15.98 13.57
CA ILE A 1004 20.22 -17.04 12.55
C ILE A 1004 20.92 -16.56 11.29
N ARG A 1005 20.54 -15.38 10.76
CA ARG A 1005 21.17 -14.79 9.57
C ARG A 1005 22.65 -14.48 9.80
N ALA A 1006 23.03 -14.05 11.01
CA ALA A 1006 24.42 -13.87 11.38
C ALA A 1006 25.22 -15.18 11.32
N THR A 1007 24.63 -16.29 11.78
CA THR A 1007 25.24 -17.62 11.70
C THR A 1007 25.46 -18.01 10.25
N ARG A 1008 24.44 -17.84 9.42
CA ARG A 1008 24.46 -18.16 8.00
C ARG A 1008 25.54 -17.37 7.24
N LEU A 1009 25.54 -16.05 7.36
CA LEU A 1009 26.52 -15.18 6.71
C LEU A 1009 27.96 -15.49 7.16
N ALA A 1010 28.17 -15.73 8.45
CA ALA A 1010 29.48 -16.04 8.99
C ALA A 1010 30.07 -17.36 8.45
N LYS A 1011 29.26 -18.43 8.35
CA LYS A 1011 29.69 -19.71 7.76
C LYS A 1011 30.17 -19.49 6.32
N HIS A 1012 29.34 -18.83 5.50
CA HIS A 1012 29.66 -18.54 4.10
C HIS A 1012 30.90 -17.65 3.94
N CYS A 1013 31.14 -16.70 4.84
CA CYS A 1013 32.38 -15.91 4.80
C CYS A 1013 33.64 -16.75 4.96
N ILE A 1014 33.62 -17.77 5.82
CA ILE A 1014 34.78 -18.67 5.97
C ILE A 1014 34.97 -19.53 4.71
N GLU A 1015 33.88 -20.08 4.17
CA GLU A 1015 33.93 -20.85 2.91
C GLU A 1015 34.42 -19.98 1.74
N PHE A 1016 34.02 -18.70 1.70
CA PHE A 1016 34.51 -17.73 0.74
C PHE A 1016 36.04 -17.53 0.86
N PHE A 1017 36.59 -17.48 2.08
CA PHE A 1017 38.04 -17.39 2.28
C PHE A 1017 38.78 -18.65 1.83
N GLU A 1018 38.25 -19.83 2.15
CA GLU A 1018 38.81 -21.11 1.71
C GLU A 1018 38.86 -21.18 0.17
N GLN A 1019 37.76 -20.84 -0.49
CA GLN A 1019 37.68 -20.84 -1.96
C GLN A 1019 38.73 -19.92 -2.61
N HIS A 1020 38.88 -18.70 -2.11
CA HIS A 1020 39.78 -17.69 -2.70
C HIS A 1020 41.26 -17.86 -2.34
N THR A 1021 41.61 -18.81 -1.46
CA THR A 1021 43.01 -19.07 -1.06
C THR A 1021 43.51 -20.45 -1.49
N SER A 1022 42.59 -21.39 -1.76
CA SER A 1022 42.88 -22.78 -2.11
C SER A 1022 43.93 -22.95 -3.22
N GLU A 1023 43.82 -22.21 -4.33
CA GLU A 1023 44.74 -22.33 -5.47
C GLU A 1023 46.19 -21.97 -5.09
N ALA A 1024 46.38 -20.87 -4.35
CA ALA A 1024 47.70 -20.40 -3.92
C ALA A 1024 48.32 -21.35 -2.88
N LEU A 1025 47.52 -21.84 -1.93
CA LEU A 1025 47.97 -22.77 -0.89
C LEU A 1025 48.35 -24.13 -1.48
N ASN A 1026 47.53 -24.68 -2.36
CA ASN A 1026 47.79 -25.96 -3.02
C ASN A 1026 49.01 -25.86 -3.94
N SER A 1027 49.14 -24.78 -4.71
CA SER A 1027 50.33 -24.54 -5.54
C SER A 1027 51.62 -24.44 -4.72
N ALA A 1028 51.58 -23.83 -3.54
CA ALA A 1028 52.73 -23.74 -2.65
C ALA A 1028 53.11 -25.11 -2.06
N ASN A 1029 52.10 -25.88 -1.63
CA ASN A 1029 52.26 -27.22 -1.09
C ASN A 1029 52.83 -28.20 -2.14
N ASP A 1030 52.28 -28.19 -3.36
CA ASP A 1030 52.72 -29.04 -4.48
C ASP A 1030 54.18 -28.77 -4.87
N ARG A 1031 54.62 -27.51 -4.75
CA ARG A 1031 56.01 -27.08 -4.99
C ARG A 1031 56.90 -27.21 -3.76
N SER A 1032 56.37 -27.61 -2.60
CA SER A 1032 57.06 -27.66 -1.31
C SER A 1032 57.78 -26.35 -0.94
N VAL A 1033 57.14 -25.21 -1.24
CA VAL A 1033 57.64 -23.87 -0.91
C VAL A 1033 56.83 -23.26 0.24
N ALA A 1034 57.40 -22.25 0.90
CA ALA A 1034 56.68 -21.50 1.93
C ALA A 1034 55.42 -20.84 1.36
N THR A 1035 54.36 -20.74 2.18
CA THR A 1035 53.11 -20.06 1.81
C THR A 1035 53.41 -18.63 1.37
N PRO A 1036 52.94 -18.22 0.18
CA PRO A 1036 53.17 -16.87 -0.31
C PRO A 1036 52.47 -15.84 0.59
N ILE A 1037 53.05 -14.65 0.67
CA ILE A 1037 52.42 -13.50 1.34
C ILE A 1037 51.15 -13.09 0.58
N GLU A 1038 51.16 -13.24 -0.74
CA GLU A 1038 50.04 -12.93 -1.64
C GLU A 1038 49.24 -14.21 -1.90
N LEU A 1039 48.01 -14.28 -1.41
CA LEU A 1039 47.13 -15.43 -1.61
C LEU A 1039 46.18 -15.25 -2.79
N THR A 1040 45.74 -14.01 -3.04
CA THR A 1040 44.85 -13.70 -4.16
C THR A 1040 44.93 -12.23 -4.52
N ASN A 1041 44.92 -11.93 -5.82
CA ASN A 1041 44.86 -10.56 -6.33
C ASN A 1041 43.60 -10.30 -7.17
N CYS A 1042 42.63 -11.21 -7.12
CA CYS A 1042 41.36 -11.05 -7.84
C CYS A 1042 40.51 -9.96 -7.15
N SER A 1043 39.89 -9.05 -7.89
CA SER A 1043 38.97 -8.05 -7.31
C SER A 1043 37.76 -8.71 -6.63
N ALA A 1044 37.32 -9.87 -7.14
CA ALA A 1044 36.22 -10.64 -6.54
C ALA A 1044 36.53 -11.20 -5.14
N SER A 1045 37.82 -11.23 -4.73
CA SER A 1045 38.21 -11.63 -3.37
C SER A 1045 37.94 -10.55 -2.31
N VAL A 1046 37.53 -9.34 -2.70
CA VAL A 1046 37.04 -8.30 -1.79
C VAL A 1046 35.55 -8.07 -2.05
N ALA A 1047 34.70 -8.60 -1.16
CA ALA A 1047 33.27 -8.69 -1.40
C ALA A 1047 32.43 -8.37 -0.16
N VAL A 1048 31.16 -8.07 -0.39
CA VAL A 1048 30.15 -7.93 0.68
C VAL A 1048 29.30 -9.18 0.71
N ALA A 1049 29.24 -9.86 1.85
CA ALA A 1049 28.39 -11.01 2.11
C ALA A 1049 26.94 -10.54 2.34
N GLY A 1050 26.17 -10.46 1.27
CA GLY A 1050 24.79 -9.98 1.30
C GLY A 1050 23.77 -11.10 1.17
N ILE A 1051 22.55 -10.83 1.62
CA ILE A 1051 21.39 -11.67 1.36
C ILE A 1051 20.58 -10.97 0.25
N ASN A 1052 20.38 -11.63 -0.88
CA ASN A 1052 19.50 -11.16 -1.95
C ASN A 1052 18.39 -12.20 -2.15
N GLY A 1053 17.17 -11.83 -1.77
CA GLY A 1053 16.09 -12.81 -1.58
C GLY A 1053 16.44 -13.87 -0.54
N SER A 1054 16.49 -15.14 -0.93
CA SER A 1054 16.88 -16.24 -0.03
C SER A 1054 18.36 -16.60 -0.09
N VAL A 1055 19.13 -16.11 -1.08
CA VAL A 1055 20.49 -16.58 -1.38
C VAL A 1055 21.56 -15.68 -0.78
N VAL A 1056 22.63 -16.27 -0.24
CA VAL A 1056 23.84 -15.55 0.17
C VAL A 1056 24.71 -15.28 -1.05
N VAL A 1057 25.02 -14.02 -1.30
CA VAL A 1057 25.82 -13.56 -2.44
C VAL A 1057 27.05 -12.80 -1.98
N PHE A 1058 28.11 -12.83 -2.79
CA PHE A 1058 29.36 -12.11 -2.56
C PHE A 1058 29.68 -11.14 -3.71
N PRO A 1059 28.83 -10.12 -3.97
CA PRO A 1059 29.15 -9.10 -4.95
C PRO A 1059 30.48 -8.38 -4.62
N PRO A 1060 31.40 -8.25 -5.59
CA PRO A 1060 32.64 -7.51 -5.41
C PRO A 1060 32.36 -6.05 -5.07
N ILE A 1061 33.17 -5.47 -4.20
CA ILE A 1061 33.01 -4.07 -3.77
C ILE A 1061 33.05 -3.11 -4.97
N SER A 1062 33.88 -3.38 -5.99
CA SER A 1062 33.98 -2.59 -7.22
C SER A 1062 32.65 -2.46 -7.98
N ASP A 1063 31.81 -3.50 -7.94
CA ASP A 1063 30.49 -3.48 -8.59
C ASP A 1063 29.46 -2.75 -7.75
N LEU A 1064 29.51 -2.94 -6.43
CA LEU A 1064 28.61 -2.25 -5.50
C LEU A 1064 28.82 -0.74 -5.50
N LEU A 1065 30.05 -0.26 -5.68
CA LEU A 1065 30.34 1.17 -5.77
C LEU A 1065 29.55 1.88 -6.89
N LYS A 1066 29.24 1.17 -7.99
CA LYS A 1066 28.47 1.73 -9.12
C LYS A 1066 27.02 2.07 -8.71
N ILE A 1067 26.44 1.25 -7.84
CA ILE A 1067 25.06 1.41 -7.34
C ILE A 1067 24.98 2.15 -6.00
N THR A 1068 26.11 2.64 -5.49
CA THR A 1068 26.19 3.32 -4.18
C THR A 1068 26.08 4.83 -4.34
N ASP A 1069 25.30 5.46 -3.45
CA ASP A 1069 25.36 6.89 -3.19
C ASP A 1069 26.31 7.12 -2.00
N MET A 1070 27.56 7.45 -2.32
CA MET A 1070 28.60 7.71 -1.30
C MET A 1070 28.30 8.95 -0.46
N LYS A 1071 27.58 9.95 -1.01
CA LYS A 1071 27.27 11.20 -0.31
C LYS A 1071 26.21 10.95 0.77
N ASN A 1072 25.15 10.24 0.40
CA ASN A 1072 24.07 9.89 1.33
C ASN A 1072 24.30 8.57 2.05
N ARG A 1073 25.42 7.89 1.81
CA ARG A 1073 25.84 6.67 2.51
C ARG A 1073 24.80 5.55 2.44
N LYS A 1074 24.27 5.28 1.24
CA LYS A 1074 23.23 4.26 1.01
C LYS A 1074 23.22 3.75 -0.44
N PRO A 1075 22.49 2.68 -0.76
CA PRO A 1075 22.22 2.29 -2.15
C PRO A 1075 21.40 3.36 -2.88
N ARG A 1076 21.59 3.49 -4.20
CA ARG A 1076 20.82 4.44 -5.03
C ARG A 1076 19.35 4.02 -5.18
N THR A 1077 19.08 2.73 -5.16
CA THR A 1077 17.75 2.13 -5.27
C THR A 1077 17.41 1.41 -3.98
N ALA A 1078 16.23 1.69 -3.42
CA ALA A 1078 15.71 1.03 -2.23
C ALA A 1078 14.62 0.05 -2.62
N TRP A 1079 14.79 -1.24 -2.28
CA TRP A 1079 13.79 -2.27 -2.54
C TRP A 1079 12.49 -2.02 -1.75
N TRP A 1080 12.61 -1.53 -0.51
CA TRP A 1080 11.50 -1.23 0.40
C TRP A 1080 10.69 0.03 0.01
N ALA A 1081 11.09 0.76 -1.03
CA ALA A 1081 10.37 1.95 -1.48
C ALA A 1081 8.92 1.62 -1.92
N GLU A 1082 8.65 0.38 -2.33
CA GLU A 1082 7.32 -0.09 -2.70
C GLU A 1082 6.34 -0.14 -1.51
N HIS A 1083 6.83 -0.27 -0.28
CA HIS A 1083 6.00 -0.28 0.93
C HIS A 1083 5.53 1.12 1.36
N ARG A 1084 6.22 2.18 0.91
CA ARG A 1084 5.96 3.55 1.36
C ARG A 1084 4.54 4.07 0.99
N PRO A 1085 4.01 3.88 -0.22
CA PRO A 1085 2.64 4.25 -0.56
C PRO A 1085 1.58 3.44 0.20
N ILE A 1086 1.89 2.19 0.56
CA ILE A 1086 0.97 1.30 1.28
C ILE A 1086 0.62 1.88 2.65
N ILE A 1087 1.56 2.56 3.31
CA ILE A 1087 1.31 3.24 4.60
C ILE A 1087 0.19 4.27 4.46
N ASP A 1088 0.30 5.19 3.49
CA ASP A 1088 -0.70 6.23 3.26
C ASP A 1088 -2.07 5.61 2.91
N LEU A 1089 -2.06 4.54 2.12
CA LEU A 1089 -3.27 3.81 1.74
C LEU A 1089 -3.96 3.16 2.95
N LEU A 1090 -3.23 2.40 3.76
CA LEU A 1090 -3.76 1.73 4.96
C LEU A 1090 -4.01 2.70 6.14
N ALA A 1091 -3.47 3.92 6.07
CA ALA A 1091 -3.79 5.03 6.97
C ALA A 1091 -5.07 5.78 6.54
N GLY A 1092 -5.56 5.51 5.33
CA GLY A 1092 -6.83 6.05 4.84
C GLY A 1092 -6.71 7.43 4.19
N ARG A 1093 -5.54 7.80 3.66
CA ARG A 1093 -5.27 9.13 3.08
C ARG A 1093 -6.14 9.49 1.86
N GLY A 1094 -6.78 8.50 1.23
CA GLY A 1094 -7.82 8.70 0.21
C GLY A 1094 -9.26 8.41 0.69
N TYR A 1095 -9.41 7.87 1.90
CA TYR A 1095 -10.69 7.47 2.49
C TYR A 1095 -11.28 8.58 3.36
N PHE A 1096 -10.48 9.18 4.23
CA PHE A 1096 -10.86 10.31 5.06
C PHE A 1096 -10.56 11.62 4.32
N LYS A 1097 -11.61 12.29 3.82
CA LYS A 1097 -11.48 13.62 3.19
C LYS A 1097 -12.02 14.68 4.14
N ALA A 1098 -11.22 15.72 4.38
CA ALA A 1098 -11.58 16.91 5.16
C ALA A 1098 -12.35 17.92 4.30
#